data_AF-A0A5A8CAD1-F1
#
_entry.id   AF-A0A5A8CAD1-F1
#
_cell.length_a   1.000
_cell.length_b   1.000
_cell.length_c   1.000
_cell.angle_alpha   90.00
_cell.angle_beta   90.00
_cell.angle_gamma   90.00
#
_symmetry.space_group_name_H-M   'P 1'
#
loop_
_entity.id
_entity.type
_entity.pdbx_description
1 polymer ?
#
loop_
_entity_poly.entity_id
_entity_poly.type
_entity_poly.pdbx_seq_one_letter_code
_entity_poly.pdbx_strand_id
1 'polypeptide(L)'
;MFGLPQSKGLYDDGASEDDSVLEEDVGLTENQQRLLWLIHLHSRPALTADDTERWARHQSIMVLVYEGVVAQALDYDYAPSPEVVDGRRMFFNVSQEGKSDLDYLREEKLVNGLKVSSRDHLPVTMYQISRRGLEVIRGIDEYDRSAVESFARSPSRALMVVDFDGSDFWLAAADEEGLPVPGGFRKKSSVLAIEEVSYVSSAYIPACLRHGGRPTLSNAHRVHECTSSAAGTIRDDLEEIITLSSVSIIVGEYVPFGSNQMVSLNFTMGSPERVLGGFYTAAVQDDASRADFRMDPGLTAVQILDYSLAGHVNLEADIQLPEPDGIVQIETFGVSINANGACFYGLQLEAVMDRVKDAISLDHLSRLLVDVQTDSSEIVEPLLSPAQRRALDFVYRGDSANRAKVSLIVANEIVPHLQAEEYLDKGEYENELKQVVGDTRAAYGISDSDTLVFGSHGLLLAGPNSRTYEPLLCSYVQLMSMDAFAQNLFSVVSVVQDDIRATASQCRLSRRDPLLLKEASARLPTLERRVLLLEKIVSFMEESLLSTEIPEPPLTAAGRALYDRLALPQLQSEMARRVTDIGKYVRETGQELSVTQRQAQHIAESRDRDVMGSLETHVVALREAAGSPNMARMVYALEWLQWILMSLFAFACLDRLVGTWSVADTDWFRSVYQALIERGPMVWFLLSFLLLAAMTWFMAYRYNRRARRELQDTVTVRLEIRQSMNQARLDKFLAIRTVLNTSWDLGPEGDRVVVSWIEDDDFATRWSGVKPRMVMTYSAQLSQILAVEVSFQRSLIPDRATHLSPQDLRDRVLALLDSNDVLVPDEFAPELVMGPSEAAKDAKRKRALFARAEAEDDGDSDLAPPAPFSRINPADEGMAPEKAGPGEPLSARQVQPQPMLPSETRDASQATPRATGTAAVQSRAGQQAESARPAGGSARSAGGSASGSARVPFGGEQAVPGPATKDVARPGAVATSTMTAGLPAGTMLPAPADPSVDLEEESGRVPGGAYQSDGAGAGDDEEDEDEDEDEGGVEVYNGSGSPVDDDGHPDAKAAGPSGTSGRAGGSSRRG
;
A
#
# COMPACT_ATOMS: atom_id res chain seq x y z
N MET A 1 36.27 -27.61 20.20
CA MET A 1 37.21 -27.45 19.07
C MET A 1 36.52 -26.61 18.02
N PHE A 2 37.06 -25.51 17.49
CA PHE A 2 38.06 -24.54 17.98
C PHE A 2 37.45 -23.15 17.64
N GLY A 3 37.71 -22.04 18.31
CA GLY A 3 38.88 -21.69 19.12
C GLY A 3 39.53 -20.47 18.48
N LEU A 4 39.00 -19.28 18.80
CA LEU A 4 39.48 -18.00 18.24
C LEU A 4 40.96 -17.77 18.59
N PRO A 5 41.80 -17.31 17.65
CA PRO A 5 43.20 -17.00 17.93
C PRO A 5 43.31 -15.75 18.80
N GLN A 6 44.14 -15.83 19.85
CA GLN A 6 44.40 -14.73 20.76
C GLN A 6 45.41 -13.74 20.15
N SER A 7 45.10 -12.44 20.17
CA SER A 7 46.14 -11.41 20.24
C SER A 7 46.71 -11.39 21.67
N LYS A 8 48.04 -11.35 21.79
CA LYS A 8 48.71 -11.26 23.09
C LYS A 8 48.71 -9.81 23.57
N GLY A 9 48.33 -9.58 24.81
CA GLY A 9 48.63 -8.32 25.49
C GLY A 9 50.13 -8.21 25.79
N LEU A 10 50.63 -6.98 25.78
CA LEU A 10 51.90 -6.61 26.39
C LEU A 10 51.57 -5.48 27.39
N TYR A 11 51.64 -5.79 28.67
CA TYR A 11 51.74 -4.76 29.71
C TYR A 11 53.23 -4.42 29.82
N ASP A 12 53.55 -3.13 29.85
CA ASP A 12 54.86 -2.63 30.27
C ASP A 12 54.61 -1.53 31.32
N ASP A 13 55.08 -1.76 32.55
CA ASP A 13 54.87 -0.85 33.69
C ASP A 13 55.89 0.30 33.63
N GLY A 14 55.63 1.25 32.73
CA GLY A 14 56.46 2.42 32.47
C GLY A 14 56.10 3.64 33.33
N ALA A 15 56.14 3.52 34.66
CA ALA A 15 55.93 4.66 35.55
C ALA A 15 57.18 5.55 35.61
N SER A 16 57.23 6.59 34.78
CA SER A 16 58.24 7.66 34.83
C SER A 16 57.60 9.04 34.77
N GLU A 17 58.11 9.96 35.59
CA GLU A 17 57.61 11.32 35.80
C GLU A 17 57.81 12.19 34.54
N ASP A 18 56.73 12.74 33.99
CA ASP A 18 56.76 13.75 32.90
C ASP A 18 55.54 14.70 32.96
N ASP A 19 55.17 15.14 34.17
CA ASP A 19 54.07 16.10 34.48
C ASP A 19 54.39 17.55 34.01
N SER A 20 55.09 17.73 32.89
CA SER A 20 55.56 19.05 32.42
C SER A 20 55.74 19.18 30.91
N VAL A 21 54.81 18.66 30.11
CA VAL A 21 54.79 18.87 28.65
C VAL A 21 53.38 19.22 28.16
N LEU A 22 53.29 20.25 27.32
CA LEU A 22 52.09 20.76 26.63
C LEU A 22 51.04 21.47 27.49
N GLU A 23 51.43 22.59 28.13
CA GLU A 23 50.63 23.82 27.96
C GLU A 23 50.82 24.30 26.50
N GLU A 24 50.29 23.54 25.54
CA GLU A 24 50.06 24.03 24.18
C GLU A 24 48.84 24.93 24.24
N ASP A 25 49.09 26.25 24.25
CA ASP A 25 48.05 27.25 24.03
C ASP A 25 47.51 27.06 22.61
N VAL A 26 46.36 26.39 22.49
CA VAL A 26 45.84 25.83 21.22
C VAL A 26 45.47 26.92 20.21
N GLY A 27 45.43 28.19 20.61
CA GLY A 27 45.21 29.33 19.72
C GLY A 27 43.77 29.41 19.17
N LEU A 28 42.82 28.72 19.80
CA LEU A 28 41.42 28.69 19.38
C LEU A 28 40.79 30.08 19.46
N THR A 29 40.06 30.47 18.42
CA THR A 29 39.30 31.72 18.39
C THR A 29 38.17 31.74 19.43
N GLU A 30 37.67 32.92 19.76
CA GLU A 30 36.54 33.12 20.69
C GLU A 30 35.31 32.28 20.24
N ASN A 31 34.99 32.32 18.94
CA ASN A 31 33.96 31.50 18.31
C ASN A 31 34.24 29.98 18.42
N GLN A 32 35.45 29.52 18.10
CA GLN A 32 35.83 28.10 18.22
C GLN A 32 35.69 27.58 19.66
N GLN A 33 36.07 28.38 20.65
CA GLN A 33 35.90 28.04 22.06
C GLN A 33 34.42 27.94 22.45
N ARG A 34 33.59 28.90 22.00
CA ARG A 34 32.12 28.87 22.20
C ARG A 34 31.47 27.67 21.52
N LEU A 35 31.86 27.34 20.29
CA LEU A 35 31.39 26.17 19.56
C LEU A 35 31.79 24.85 20.25
N LEU A 36 33.03 24.73 20.73
CA LEU A 36 33.48 23.56 21.50
C LEU A 36 32.69 23.39 22.81
N TRP A 37 32.39 24.48 23.51
CA TRP A 37 31.55 24.48 24.71
C TRP A 37 30.08 24.11 24.40
N LEU A 38 29.51 24.60 23.29
CA LEU A 38 28.19 24.19 22.81
C LEU A 38 28.13 22.68 22.55
N ILE A 39 29.14 22.12 21.86
CA ILE A 39 29.22 20.67 21.60
C ILE A 39 29.31 19.86 22.91
N HIS A 40 30.00 20.38 23.93
CA HIS A 40 30.06 19.77 25.27
C HIS A 40 28.72 19.76 26.03
N LEU A 41 27.89 20.79 25.86
CA LEU A 41 26.55 20.81 26.46
C LEU A 41 25.64 19.71 25.88
N HIS A 42 25.76 19.42 24.58
CA HIS A 42 24.89 18.48 23.86
C HIS A 42 25.45 17.07 23.67
N SER A 43 26.72 16.82 23.98
CA SER A 43 27.39 15.51 23.81
C SER A 43 28.26 15.12 25.01
N ARG A 44 28.43 13.82 25.26
CA ARG A 44 29.22 13.29 26.38
C ARG A 44 29.92 11.98 25.98
N PRO A 45 31.26 11.89 26.04
CA PRO A 45 31.97 10.63 25.90
C PRO A 45 31.89 9.81 27.20
N ALA A 46 31.95 8.48 27.09
CA ALA A 46 32.03 7.61 28.26
C ALA A 46 33.41 7.74 28.95
N LEU A 47 33.38 7.97 30.26
CA LEU A 47 34.58 8.05 31.12
C LEU A 47 34.77 6.73 31.89
N THR A 48 33.66 6.12 32.30
CA THR A 48 33.58 4.81 32.97
C THR A 48 32.78 3.81 32.12
N ALA A 49 32.78 2.53 32.50
CA ALA A 49 32.10 1.48 31.75
C ALA A 49 30.56 1.46 31.92
N ASP A 50 30.04 2.20 32.90
CA ASP A 50 28.60 2.31 33.17
C ASP A 50 28.00 3.63 32.61
N ASP A 51 28.82 4.54 32.06
CA ASP A 51 28.37 5.80 31.45
C ASP A 51 27.75 5.57 30.08
N THR A 52 26.64 6.27 29.80
CA THR A 52 26.03 6.31 28.47
C THR A 52 26.71 7.37 27.58
N GLU A 53 27.20 6.94 26.42
CA GLU A 53 27.68 7.90 25.40
C GLU A 53 26.52 8.70 24.80
N ARG A 54 26.69 10.02 24.72
CA ARG A 54 25.78 10.92 24.03
C ARG A 54 26.48 11.57 22.83
N TRP A 55 25.84 11.48 21.68
CA TRP A 55 26.29 12.03 20.40
C TRP A 55 25.23 13.02 19.87
N ALA A 56 25.66 14.17 19.35
CA ALA A 56 24.78 15.19 18.77
C ALA A 56 24.79 15.10 17.24
N ARG A 57 23.62 15.17 16.57
CA ARG A 57 23.57 15.12 15.09
C ARG A 57 24.10 16.43 14.50
N HIS A 58 24.73 16.37 13.32
CA HIS A 58 25.19 17.54 12.58
C HIS A 58 24.11 18.64 12.46
N GLN A 59 22.94 18.26 11.96
CA GLN A 59 21.78 19.15 11.79
C GLN A 59 21.34 19.80 13.12
N SER A 60 21.36 19.06 14.24
CA SER A 60 21.06 19.62 15.56
C SER A 60 22.10 20.64 16.02
N ILE A 61 23.37 20.51 15.63
CA ILE A 61 24.41 21.50 15.93
C ILE A 61 24.23 22.74 15.04
N MET A 62 23.99 22.59 13.74
CA MET A 62 23.78 23.72 12.83
C MET A 62 22.59 24.60 13.24
N VAL A 63 21.48 23.99 13.67
CA VAL A 63 20.32 24.74 14.22
C VAL A 63 20.68 25.51 15.50
N LEU A 64 21.55 24.97 16.36
CA LEU A 64 22.03 25.66 17.56
C LEU A 64 23.06 26.75 17.25
N VAL A 65 23.87 26.59 16.19
CA VAL A 65 24.78 27.64 15.70
C VAL A 65 23.96 28.82 15.18
N TYR A 66 22.98 28.59 14.30
CA TYR A 66 22.07 29.63 13.80
C TYR A 66 21.35 30.37 14.95
N GLU A 67 20.80 29.65 15.93
CA GLU A 67 20.15 30.27 17.10
C GLU A 67 21.15 31.01 18.02
N GLY A 68 22.44 30.70 17.93
CA GLY A 68 23.54 31.41 18.61
C GLY A 68 23.97 32.69 17.89
N VAL A 69 23.98 32.70 16.57
CA VAL A 69 24.21 33.91 15.73
C VAL A 69 23.07 34.89 15.92
N VAL A 70 21.82 34.43 15.81
CA VAL A 70 20.60 35.25 16.07
C VAL A 70 20.53 35.75 17.53
N ALA A 71 21.29 35.15 18.45
CA ALA A 71 21.44 35.61 19.84
C ALA A 71 22.67 36.53 20.07
N GLN A 72 23.45 36.83 19.03
CA GLN A 72 24.73 37.55 19.08
C GLN A 72 25.73 36.93 20.08
N ALA A 73 25.70 35.60 20.19
CA ALA A 73 26.60 34.80 21.02
C ALA A 73 27.70 34.09 20.19
N LEU A 74 27.47 33.90 18.89
CA LEU A 74 28.46 33.49 17.91
C LEU A 74 28.52 34.56 16.82
N ASP A 75 29.73 34.92 16.41
CA ASP A 75 30.00 35.97 15.42
C ASP A 75 30.33 35.26 14.09
N TYR A 76 29.29 34.81 13.38
CA TYR A 76 29.40 34.04 12.12
C TYR A 76 28.29 34.43 11.14
N ASP A 77 28.57 34.51 9.85
CA ASP A 77 27.52 34.66 8.81
C ASP A 77 26.65 33.39 8.66
N TYR A 78 25.42 33.55 8.14
CA TYR A 78 24.58 32.46 7.64
C TYR A 78 23.99 32.73 6.24
N ALA A 79 24.00 31.67 5.44
CA ALA A 79 23.34 31.62 4.13
C ALA A 79 22.39 30.43 4.02
N PRO A 80 21.35 30.50 3.17
CA PRO A 80 20.47 29.37 2.92
C PRO A 80 21.18 28.26 2.14
N SER A 81 21.20 27.06 2.71
CA SER A 81 21.78 25.85 2.13
C SER A 81 20.74 24.71 2.09
N PRO A 82 20.67 23.90 1.01
CA PRO A 82 19.76 22.77 0.93
C PRO A 82 20.30 21.53 1.65
N GLU A 83 19.63 21.12 2.73
CA GLU A 83 19.98 19.96 3.55
C GLU A 83 18.87 18.88 3.54
N VAL A 84 19.24 17.63 3.83
CA VAL A 84 18.31 16.48 3.76
C VAL A 84 17.96 15.95 5.14
N VAL A 85 16.71 16.17 5.56
CA VAL A 85 16.17 15.80 6.89
C VAL A 85 15.01 14.81 6.72
N ASP A 86 15.08 13.67 7.42
CA ASP A 86 14.06 12.59 7.37
C ASP A 86 13.67 12.16 5.93
N GLY A 87 14.64 12.23 5.01
CA GLY A 87 14.46 11.90 3.58
C GLY A 87 13.79 12.97 2.72
N ARG A 88 13.57 14.19 3.25
CA ARG A 88 13.08 15.38 2.53
C ARG A 88 14.18 16.41 2.33
N ARG A 89 14.07 17.26 1.30
CA ARG A 89 15.00 18.36 1.05
C ARG A 89 14.36 19.66 1.54
N MET A 90 15.03 20.37 2.44
CA MET A 90 14.58 21.69 2.89
C MET A 90 15.76 22.66 2.86
N PHE A 91 15.49 23.94 2.69
CA PHE A 91 16.49 24.99 2.82
C PHE A 91 16.62 25.42 4.28
N PHE A 92 17.86 25.61 4.73
CA PHE A 92 18.21 25.98 6.09
C PHE A 92 19.21 27.11 6.06
N ASN A 93 19.05 28.10 6.94
CA ASN A 93 20.11 29.05 7.26
C ASN A 93 21.26 28.30 7.95
N VAL A 94 22.38 28.12 7.25
CA VAL A 94 23.57 27.38 7.71
C VAL A 94 24.79 28.30 7.62
N SER A 95 25.52 28.41 8.72
CA SER A 95 26.83 29.06 8.70
C SER A 95 27.88 28.12 8.09
N GLN A 96 28.51 28.55 7.00
CA GLN A 96 29.64 27.82 6.41
C GLN A 96 30.89 27.94 7.29
N GLU A 97 31.04 29.06 8.01
CA GLU A 97 32.11 29.29 8.97
C GLU A 97 31.98 28.35 10.17
N GLY A 98 30.79 28.28 10.78
CA GLY A 98 30.50 27.32 11.85
C GLY A 98 30.62 25.85 11.44
N LYS A 99 30.51 25.54 10.13
CA LYS A 99 30.81 24.22 9.55
C LYS A 99 32.32 24.00 9.40
N SER A 100 33.05 24.98 8.88
CA SER A 100 34.52 24.94 8.73
C SER A 100 35.22 24.86 10.10
N ASP A 101 34.78 25.62 11.10
CA ASP A 101 35.27 25.53 12.48
C ASP A 101 34.94 24.18 13.14
N LEU A 102 33.76 23.60 12.87
CA LEU A 102 33.38 22.28 13.37
C LEU A 102 34.30 21.17 12.81
N ASP A 103 34.70 21.26 11.54
CA ASP A 103 35.67 20.34 10.96
C ASP A 103 37.12 20.67 11.35
N TYR A 104 37.49 21.93 11.63
CA TYR A 104 38.79 22.29 12.23
C TYR A 104 38.96 21.70 13.65
N LEU A 105 37.97 21.88 14.53
CA LEU A 105 37.92 21.25 15.86
C LEU A 105 38.02 19.71 15.81
N ARG A 106 37.67 19.12 14.67
CA ARG A 106 37.75 17.68 14.39
C ARG A 106 39.09 17.27 13.75
N GLU A 107 39.71 18.09 12.90
CA GLU A 107 41.10 17.93 12.45
C GLU A 107 42.07 17.98 13.67
N GLU A 108 41.87 18.91 14.60
CA GLU A 108 42.60 19.01 15.88
C GLU A 108 42.17 17.98 16.96
N LYS A 109 41.26 17.06 16.62
CA LYS A 109 40.82 15.95 17.49
C LYS A 109 40.23 16.41 18.83
N LEU A 110 39.72 17.64 18.91
CA LEU A 110 38.94 18.14 20.05
C LEU A 110 37.50 17.62 20.00
N VAL A 111 37.02 17.29 18.79
CA VAL A 111 35.70 16.70 18.54
C VAL A 111 35.83 15.37 17.76
N ASN A 112 35.19 14.32 18.28
CA ASN A 112 35.01 13.03 17.63
C ASN A 112 33.86 13.10 16.61
N GLY A 113 34.01 12.43 15.46
CA GLY A 113 32.93 12.28 14.46
C GLY A 113 32.55 10.82 14.23
N LEU A 114 31.27 10.50 14.39
CA LEU A 114 30.65 9.19 14.12
C LEU A 114 29.76 9.29 12.88
N LYS A 115 29.84 8.31 11.96
CA LYS A 115 28.89 8.17 10.85
C LYS A 115 27.93 7.02 11.11
N VAL A 116 26.63 7.29 10.99
CA VAL A 116 25.54 6.33 11.23
C VAL A 116 24.59 6.36 10.03
N SER A 117 23.99 5.23 9.65
CA SER A 117 22.88 5.25 8.69
C SER A 117 21.62 5.80 9.37
N SER A 118 20.91 6.71 8.71
CA SER A 118 19.53 7.02 9.04
C SER A 118 18.61 5.82 8.73
N ARG A 119 17.34 5.96 9.10
CA ARG A 119 16.25 5.06 8.68
C ARG A 119 16.07 4.99 7.16
N ASP A 120 16.50 6.04 6.45
CA ASP A 120 16.34 6.25 5.01
C ASP A 120 17.54 5.80 4.18
N HIS A 121 18.49 5.09 4.82
CA HIS A 121 19.79 4.70 4.27
C HIS A 121 20.70 5.88 3.90
N LEU A 122 20.43 7.07 4.44
CA LEU A 122 21.27 8.27 4.26
C LEU A 122 22.35 8.33 5.36
N PRO A 123 23.61 8.66 5.03
CA PRO A 123 24.68 8.75 6.02
C PRO A 123 24.55 10.04 6.85
N VAL A 124 24.29 9.91 8.15
CA VAL A 124 24.22 11.03 9.09
C VAL A 124 25.51 11.10 9.91
N THR A 125 26.16 12.26 9.90
CA THR A 125 27.28 12.56 10.81
C THR A 125 26.75 13.00 12.18
N MET A 126 27.33 12.45 13.23
CA MET A 126 27.13 12.87 14.61
C MET A 126 28.47 13.22 15.24
N TYR A 127 28.48 14.19 16.14
CA TYR A 127 29.66 14.73 16.79
C TYR A 127 29.58 14.52 18.31
N GLN A 128 30.75 14.36 18.94
CA GLN A 128 30.89 14.24 20.38
C GLN A 128 32.22 14.87 20.81
N ILE A 129 32.26 15.58 21.94
CA ILE A 129 33.53 16.12 22.44
C ILE A 129 34.53 15.00 22.81
N SER A 130 35.79 15.17 22.42
CA SER A 130 36.87 14.23 22.73
C SER A 130 37.43 14.42 24.14
N ARG A 131 38.33 13.52 24.56
CA ARG A 131 39.04 13.67 25.85
C ARG A 131 39.98 14.89 25.86
N ARG A 132 40.67 15.19 24.75
CA ARG A 132 41.46 16.44 24.58
C ARG A 132 40.56 17.67 24.66
N GLY A 133 39.37 17.61 24.06
CA GLY A 133 38.37 18.70 24.16
C GLY A 133 37.92 18.97 25.60
N LEU A 134 37.71 17.93 26.42
CA LEU A 134 37.35 18.06 27.84
C LEU A 134 38.47 18.62 28.73
N GLU A 135 39.72 18.61 28.26
CA GLU A 135 40.86 19.24 28.92
C GLU A 135 40.92 20.72 28.56
N VAL A 136 40.90 21.05 27.26
CA VAL A 136 40.87 22.44 26.73
C VAL A 136 39.70 23.24 27.29
N ILE A 137 38.50 22.64 27.40
CA ILE A 137 37.30 23.30 27.94
C ILE A 137 37.50 23.90 29.33
N ARG A 138 38.42 23.38 30.15
CA ARG A 138 38.68 23.89 31.50
C ARG A 138 39.26 25.31 31.48
N GLY A 139 40.01 25.65 30.44
CA GLY A 139 40.64 26.96 30.25
C GLY A 139 39.75 28.06 29.70
N ILE A 140 38.60 27.71 29.08
CA ILE A 140 37.67 28.70 28.48
C ILE A 140 37.15 29.66 29.56
N ASP A 141 37.04 30.94 29.23
CA ASP A 141 36.60 31.98 30.17
C ASP A 141 35.13 31.86 30.58
N GLU A 142 34.79 32.38 31.77
CA GLU A 142 33.40 32.34 32.29
C GLU A 142 32.44 33.21 31.45
N TYR A 143 32.97 34.23 30.77
CA TYR A 143 32.23 35.08 29.84
C TYR A 143 31.65 34.28 28.66
N ASP A 144 32.50 33.54 27.94
CA ASP A 144 32.11 32.76 26.75
C ASP A 144 31.20 31.59 27.09
N ARG A 145 31.46 30.92 28.23
CA ARG A 145 30.55 29.91 28.77
C ARG A 145 29.17 30.52 29.04
N SER A 146 29.10 31.72 29.62
CA SER A 146 27.83 32.41 29.89
C SER A 146 27.15 32.94 28.63
N ALA A 147 27.89 33.32 27.59
CA ALA A 147 27.32 33.72 26.30
C ALA A 147 26.54 32.57 25.67
N VAL A 148 27.16 31.39 25.56
CA VAL A 148 26.52 30.19 25.01
C VAL A 148 25.39 29.67 25.90
N GLU A 149 25.58 29.62 27.22
CA GLU A 149 24.53 29.19 28.14
C GLU A 149 23.29 30.11 28.14
N SER A 150 23.41 31.36 27.66
CA SER A 150 22.28 32.30 27.60
C SER A 150 21.18 31.88 26.61
N PHE A 151 21.55 31.26 25.48
CA PHE A 151 20.61 30.75 24.47
C PHE A 151 20.42 29.23 24.56
N ALA A 152 21.46 28.48 24.94
CA ALA A 152 21.40 27.02 25.06
C ALA A 152 20.60 26.53 26.28
N ARG A 153 20.18 27.41 27.19
CA ARG A 153 19.31 27.09 28.34
C ARG A 153 17.96 27.79 28.28
N SER A 154 16.93 27.09 28.74
CA SER A 154 15.59 27.63 28.97
C SER A 154 15.57 28.69 30.09
N PRO A 155 14.50 29.49 30.20
CA PRO A 155 14.25 30.33 31.38
C PRO A 155 14.18 29.57 32.73
N SER A 156 13.98 28.24 32.71
CA SER A 156 14.06 27.36 33.87
C SER A 156 15.42 26.67 34.06
N ARG A 157 16.46 27.10 33.32
CA ARG A 157 17.84 26.59 33.28
C ARG A 157 18.04 25.14 32.79
N ALA A 158 16.96 24.44 32.41
CA ALA A 158 17.05 23.19 31.66
C ALA A 158 17.73 23.43 30.29
N LEU A 159 18.49 22.45 29.81
CA LEU A 159 19.16 22.51 28.51
C LEU A 159 18.13 22.49 27.38
N MET A 160 18.32 23.30 26.34
CA MET A 160 17.49 23.29 25.14
C MET A 160 18.04 22.26 24.14
N VAL A 161 17.23 21.29 23.73
CA VAL A 161 17.59 20.27 22.73
C VAL A 161 16.75 20.46 21.48
N VAL A 162 17.37 20.29 20.32
CA VAL A 162 16.72 20.40 19.01
C VAL A 162 15.83 19.18 18.76
N ASP A 163 14.56 19.46 18.48
CA ASP A 163 13.48 18.52 18.20
C ASP A 163 12.82 18.91 16.86
N PHE A 164 12.45 17.91 16.05
CA PHE A 164 11.89 18.11 14.70
C PHE A 164 10.58 17.34 14.57
N ASP A 165 9.48 18.04 14.25
CA ASP A 165 8.14 17.43 14.23
C ASP A 165 7.69 16.89 12.87
N GLY A 166 8.59 16.88 11.87
CA GLY A 166 8.27 16.52 10.48
C GLY A 166 7.94 17.71 9.59
N SER A 167 7.90 18.92 10.16
CA SER A 167 7.72 20.20 9.45
C SER A 167 8.64 21.29 9.98
N ASP A 168 8.67 21.50 11.29
CA ASP A 168 9.36 22.60 11.95
C ASP A 168 10.45 22.12 12.91
N PHE A 169 11.49 22.94 13.06
CA PHE A 169 12.52 22.78 14.07
C PHE A 169 12.18 23.57 15.34
N TRP A 170 12.36 22.91 16.48
CA TRP A 170 12.03 23.46 17.79
C TRP A 170 13.14 23.22 18.79
N LEU A 171 13.44 24.24 19.59
CA LEU A 171 14.22 24.08 20.80
C LEU A 171 13.27 23.67 21.93
N ALA A 172 13.44 22.47 22.49
CA ALA A 172 12.66 21.95 23.59
C ALA A 172 13.51 21.81 24.86
N ALA A 173 12.97 22.20 26.01
CA ALA A 173 13.62 21.96 27.31
C ALA A 173 13.73 20.45 27.57
N ALA A 174 14.95 19.99 27.84
CA ALA A 174 15.27 18.58 28.03
C ALA A 174 15.36 18.14 29.49
N ASP A 175 15.19 16.83 29.71
CA ASP A 175 15.41 16.15 30.99
C ASP A 175 16.89 15.77 31.24
N GLU A 176 17.14 15.02 32.31
CA GLU A 176 18.49 14.56 32.70
C GLU A 176 19.08 13.52 31.73
N GLU A 177 18.23 12.75 31.04
CA GLU A 177 18.63 11.80 29.99
C GLU A 177 18.90 12.53 28.66
N GLY A 178 18.33 13.73 28.50
CA GLY A 178 18.53 14.62 27.36
C GLY A 178 17.41 14.61 26.33
N LEU A 179 16.26 14.02 26.66
CA LEU A 179 15.07 13.94 25.81
C LEU A 179 14.18 15.17 26.00
N PRO A 180 13.42 15.60 24.97
CA PRO A 180 12.52 16.75 25.08
C PRO A 180 11.34 16.46 26.02
N VAL A 181 11.17 17.28 27.06
CA VAL A 181 10.15 17.06 28.10
C VAL A 181 8.74 17.28 27.54
N PRO A 182 7.83 16.29 27.59
CA PRO A 182 6.45 16.46 27.13
C PRO A 182 5.71 17.54 27.92
N GLY A 183 5.29 18.62 27.23
CA GLY A 183 4.67 19.78 27.87
C GLY A 183 5.65 20.74 28.57
N GLY A 184 6.96 20.56 28.36
CA GLY A 184 8.00 21.51 28.77
C GLY A 184 7.99 22.80 27.93
N PHE A 185 8.93 23.71 28.22
CA PHE A 185 9.13 24.91 27.42
C PHE A 185 9.66 24.55 26.02
N ARG A 186 8.99 25.03 24.96
CA ARG A 186 9.35 24.79 23.55
C ARG A 186 9.33 26.13 22.80
N LYS A 187 10.42 26.48 22.11
CA LYS A 187 10.58 27.65 21.22
C LYS A 187 10.66 27.14 19.78
N LYS A 188 9.91 27.70 18.82
CA LYS A 188 10.13 27.42 17.39
C LYS A 188 11.40 28.14 16.94
N SER A 189 12.26 27.44 16.20
CA SER A 189 13.44 28.04 15.57
C SER A 189 13.07 28.73 14.27
N SER A 190 13.78 29.81 13.90
CA SER A 190 13.64 30.46 12.60
C SER A 190 14.62 29.97 11.54
N VAL A 191 15.34 28.87 11.77
CA VAL A 191 16.35 28.31 10.84
C VAL A 191 15.81 27.93 9.46
N LEU A 192 14.51 27.61 9.36
CA LEU A 192 13.77 27.33 8.11
C LEU A 192 13.15 28.58 7.48
N ALA A 193 13.18 29.73 8.15
CA ALA A 193 12.65 30.98 7.61
C ALA A 193 13.76 31.69 6.84
N ILE A 194 13.80 31.44 5.54
CA ILE A 194 14.70 32.10 4.59
C ILE A 194 14.28 33.58 4.44
N GLU A 195 15.22 34.42 4.03
CA GLU A 195 15.02 35.86 3.88
C GLU A 195 14.81 36.21 2.41
N GLU A 196 13.58 36.62 2.07
CA GLU A 196 13.19 37.05 0.73
C GLU A 196 13.91 38.35 0.31
N VAL A 197 14.34 38.42 -0.95
CA VAL A 197 15.17 39.50 -1.51
C VAL A 197 14.46 40.12 -2.72
N SER A 198 14.44 41.45 -2.84
CA SER A 198 13.90 42.11 -4.05
C SER A 198 14.89 42.00 -5.21
N TYR A 199 14.43 41.59 -6.39
CA TYR A 199 15.26 41.48 -7.58
C TYR A 199 14.49 41.61 -8.91
N VAL A 200 15.24 41.86 -9.99
CA VAL A 200 14.74 41.89 -11.36
C VAL A 200 15.58 40.97 -12.24
N SER A 201 14.92 40.04 -12.91
CA SER A 201 15.54 39.11 -13.86
C SER A 201 14.87 39.14 -15.24
N SER A 202 15.63 38.71 -16.26
CA SER A 202 15.21 38.63 -17.66
C SER A 202 15.35 37.19 -18.16
N ALA A 203 14.45 36.76 -19.05
CA ALA A 203 14.47 35.40 -19.58
C ALA A 203 15.75 35.11 -20.37
N TYR A 204 16.44 34.03 -19.99
CA TYR A 204 17.72 33.64 -20.57
C TYR A 204 17.70 32.16 -20.95
N ILE A 205 18.00 31.87 -22.22
CA ILE A 205 18.22 30.49 -22.69
C ILE A 205 19.57 30.49 -23.43
N PRO A 206 20.54 29.66 -23.00
CA PRO A 206 21.83 29.50 -23.66
C PRO A 206 21.71 29.33 -25.18
N ALA A 207 22.63 29.94 -25.93
CA ALA A 207 22.54 29.99 -27.39
C ALA A 207 22.59 28.59 -28.04
N CYS A 208 23.21 27.62 -27.35
CA CYS A 208 23.30 26.22 -27.77
C CYS A 208 21.98 25.43 -27.69
N LEU A 209 21.05 25.83 -26.82
CA LEU A 209 19.74 25.19 -26.66
C LEU A 209 18.67 25.78 -27.60
N ARG A 210 19.00 26.86 -28.32
CA ARG A 210 18.07 27.60 -29.18
C ARG A 210 18.21 27.20 -30.65
N HIS A 211 17.19 26.57 -31.20
CA HIS A 211 17.18 26.21 -32.63
C HIS A 211 16.54 27.29 -33.53
N GLY A 212 16.19 28.43 -32.95
CA GLY A 212 15.73 29.63 -33.66
C GLY A 212 14.83 30.49 -32.78
N GLY A 213 13.60 30.70 -33.24
CA GLY A 213 12.52 31.29 -32.46
C GLY A 213 12.54 32.81 -32.32
N ARG A 214 11.67 33.31 -31.42
CA ARG A 214 11.64 34.73 -31.01
C ARG A 214 12.81 35.05 -30.07
N PRO A 215 13.39 36.26 -30.09
CA PRO A 215 14.33 36.68 -29.05
C PRO A 215 13.63 36.69 -27.68
N THR A 216 14.38 36.53 -26.59
CA THR A 216 13.81 36.71 -25.24
C THR A 216 13.57 38.20 -24.93
N LEU A 217 12.67 38.46 -23.99
CA LEU A 217 12.37 39.78 -23.46
C LEU A 217 13.30 40.15 -22.29
N SER A 218 13.58 41.45 -22.12
CA SER A 218 14.40 41.97 -21.01
C SER A 218 13.62 42.95 -20.14
N ASN A 219 13.66 42.68 -18.84
CA ASN A 219 13.08 43.49 -17.78
C ASN A 219 14.05 44.58 -17.26
N ALA A 220 15.20 44.81 -17.91
CA ALA A 220 16.16 45.86 -17.54
C ALA A 220 15.54 47.26 -17.34
N HIS A 221 14.42 47.55 -18.02
CA HIS A 221 13.67 48.80 -17.86
C HIS A 221 12.93 48.92 -16.49
N ARG A 222 12.64 47.79 -15.84
CA ARG A 222 11.93 47.67 -14.55
C ARG A 222 12.85 47.66 -13.33
N VAL A 223 14.18 47.63 -13.51
CA VAL A 223 15.21 47.67 -12.45
C VAL A 223 14.92 48.73 -11.36
N HIS A 224 14.42 49.89 -11.77
CA HIS A 224 14.08 50.99 -10.86
C HIS A 224 12.98 50.67 -9.83
N GLU A 225 12.16 49.65 -10.06
CA GLU A 225 11.12 49.17 -9.14
C GLU A 225 11.77 48.48 -7.92
N CYS A 226 12.76 47.60 -8.14
CA CYS A 226 13.51 46.91 -7.09
C CYS A 226 14.27 47.89 -6.17
N THR A 227 15.07 48.80 -6.74
CA THR A 227 15.85 49.77 -5.95
C THR A 227 14.97 50.72 -5.12
N SER A 228 13.68 50.87 -5.46
CA SER A 228 12.74 51.68 -4.67
C SER A 228 12.24 50.99 -3.40
N SER A 229 12.44 49.68 -3.29
CA SER A 229 11.94 48.80 -2.22
C SER A 229 13.05 48.26 -1.30
N ALA A 230 14.28 48.78 -1.40
CA ALA A 230 15.48 48.28 -0.71
C ALA A 230 15.52 48.55 0.83
N ALA A 231 14.41 48.37 1.53
CA ALA A 231 14.38 48.23 2.99
C ALA A 231 14.65 46.77 3.34
N GLY A 232 15.90 46.43 3.64
CA GLY A 232 16.36 45.04 3.77
C GLY A 232 15.57 44.18 4.76
N THR A 233 15.11 43.02 4.28
CA THR A 233 14.50 41.93 5.07
C THR A 233 15.53 41.13 5.87
N ILE A 234 16.80 41.21 5.45
CA ILE A 234 17.95 40.48 6.00
C ILE A 234 18.20 40.95 7.45
N ARG A 235 18.45 39.99 8.35
CA ARG A 235 18.55 40.25 9.80
C ARG A 235 19.97 40.42 10.31
N ASP A 236 20.96 40.14 9.47
CA ASP A 236 22.38 40.09 9.81
C ASP A 236 23.18 41.22 9.13
N ASP A 237 24.32 41.57 9.71
CA ASP A 237 25.25 42.59 9.17
C ASP A 237 26.27 41.92 8.23
N LEU A 238 25.91 41.71 6.96
CA LEU A 238 26.70 40.98 5.97
C LEU A 238 28.07 41.62 5.64
N GLU A 239 29.14 40.81 5.63
CA GLU A 239 30.48 41.22 5.18
C GLU A 239 30.77 40.75 3.74
N GLU A 240 30.49 41.59 2.73
CA GLU A 240 30.72 41.28 1.31
C GLU A 240 32.24 41.11 0.98
N ILE A 241 32.71 39.89 0.71
CA ILE A 241 34.10 39.60 0.33
C ILE A 241 34.25 39.45 -1.20
N ILE A 242 33.40 38.63 -1.83
CA ILE A 242 33.38 38.41 -3.30
C ILE A 242 32.11 39.02 -3.91
N THR A 243 32.30 39.72 -5.02
CA THR A 243 31.21 40.20 -5.87
C THR A 243 31.37 39.74 -7.33
N LEU A 244 30.23 39.53 -8.00
CA LEU A 244 30.15 39.09 -9.39
C LEU A 244 29.50 40.16 -10.28
N SER A 245 29.90 40.21 -11.55
CA SER A 245 29.35 41.16 -12.53
C SER A 245 28.64 40.48 -13.72
N SER A 246 27.48 41.02 -14.09
CA SER A 246 26.66 40.59 -15.23
C SER A 246 26.20 39.12 -15.18
N VAL A 247 25.83 38.66 -13.98
CA VAL A 247 25.51 37.25 -13.65
C VAL A 247 24.35 36.68 -14.47
N SER A 248 24.54 35.51 -15.07
CA SER A 248 23.49 34.65 -15.61
C SER A 248 23.42 33.37 -14.78
N ILE A 249 22.22 32.95 -14.37
CA ILE A 249 21.98 31.71 -13.63
C ILE A 249 21.27 30.73 -14.56
N ILE A 250 21.67 29.45 -14.53
CA ILE A 250 21.00 28.34 -15.21
C ILE A 250 20.84 27.21 -14.20
N VAL A 251 19.61 26.91 -13.80
CA VAL A 251 19.32 25.77 -12.92
C VAL A 251 18.92 24.57 -13.76
N GLY A 252 19.62 23.45 -13.59
CA GLY A 252 19.33 22.17 -14.23
C GLY A 252 18.49 21.25 -13.34
N GLU A 253 17.53 20.56 -13.97
CA GLU A 253 16.73 19.49 -13.38
C GLU A 253 16.67 18.30 -14.35
N TYR A 254 16.61 17.06 -13.83
CA TYR A 254 16.22 15.89 -14.61
C TYR A 254 14.81 15.43 -14.23
N VAL A 255 13.92 15.44 -15.23
CA VAL A 255 12.56 14.89 -15.14
C VAL A 255 12.48 13.70 -16.09
N PRO A 256 11.89 12.55 -15.71
CA PRO A 256 11.69 11.45 -16.64
C PRO A 256 10.75 11.88 -17.78
N PHE A 257 11.32 12.07 -18.97
CA PHE A 257 10.64 12.30 -20.24
C PHE A 257 10.95 11.18 -21.23
N GLY A 258 10.24 11.22 -22.36
CA GLY A 258 10.59 10.51 -23.59
C GLY A 258 9.81 11.17 -24.75
N SER A 259 10.15 10.86 -25.99
CA SER A 259 9.66 11.61 -27.16
C SER A 259 8.13 11.70 -27.25
N ASN A 260 7.40 10.64 -26.88
CA ASN A 260 5.92 10.66 -26.84
C ASN A 260 5.35 11.57 -25.74
N GLN A 261 6.09 11.78 -24.63
CA GLN A 261 5.71 12.72 -23.59
C GLN A 261 6.00 14.17 -24.03
N MET A 262 7.09 14.41 -24.77
CA MET A 262 7.37 15.70 -25.41
C MET A 262 6.28 16.07 -26.44
N VAL A 263 5.79 15.11 -27.23
CA VAL A 263 4.63 15.31 -28.11
C VAL A 263 3.38 15.68 -27.30
N SER A 264 3.09 14.96 -26.22
CA SER A 264 1.94 15.27 -25.36
C SER A 264 2.05 16.66 -24.71
N LEU A 265 3.23 17.03 -24.23
CA LEU A 265 3.54 18.34 -23.64
C LEU A 265 3.30 19.45 -24.67
N ASN A 266 3.82 19.31 -25.89
CA ASN A 266 3.61 20.26 -26.98
C ASN A 266 2.12 20.43 -27.34
N PHE A 267 1.31 19.38 -27.30
CA PHE A 267 -0.14 19.52 -27.46
C PHE A 267 -0.80 20.20 -26.25
N THR A 268 -0.40 19.91 -25.02
CA THR A 268 -0.93 20.56 -23.80
C THR A 268 -0.64 22.06 -23.75
N MET A 269 0.54 22.51 -24.22
CA MET A 269 0.92 23.92 -24.27
C MET A 269 0.39 24.67 -25.52
N GLY A 270 -0.32 23.99 -26.43
CA GLY A 270 -0.76 24.60 -27.68
C GLY A 270 0.38 24.96 -28.64
N SER A 271 1.56 24.35 -28.53
CA SER A 271 2.68 24.54 -29.48
C SER A 271 2.29 24.39 -30.96
N PRO A 272 1.45 23.41 -31.37
CA PRO A 272 0.99 23.29 -32.76
C PRO A 272 -0.20 24.21 -33.11
N GLU A 273 -0.71 25.01 -32.18
CA GLU A 273 -1.83 25.91 -32.43
C GLU A 273 -1.42 27.26 -33.03
N ARG A 274 -2.41 28.04 -33.46
CA ARG A 274 -2.19 29.38 -34.04
C ARG A 274 -1.89 30.44 -32.97
N VAL A 275 -2.31 30.22 -31.74
CA VAL A 275 -2.03 31.09 -30.58
C VAL A 275 -1.12 30.28 -29.67
N LEU A 276 0.15 30.70 -29.59
CA LEU A 276 1.19 29.98 -28.86
C LEU A 276 1.27 30.47 -27.42
N GLY A 277 1.22 29.54 -26.47
CA GLY A 277 1.25 29.85 -25.03
C GLY A 277 -0.07 30.36 -24.48
N GLY A 278 -0.06 30.78 -23.22
CA GLY A 278 -1.26 31.09 -22.44
C GLY A 278 -1.00 31.08 -20.93
N PHE A 279 -2.07 30.91 -20.15
CA PHE A 279 -2.00 30.72 -18.70
C PHE A 279 -2.22 29.25 -18.35
N TYR A 280 -1.39 28.71 -17.46
CA TYR A 280 -1.41 27.31 -17.04
C TYR A 280 -1.59 27.19 -15.53
N THR A 281 -2.08 26.02 -15.11
CA THR A 281 -2.36 25.68 -13.71
C THR A 281 -2.19 24.18 -13.49
N ALA A 282 -1.73 23.79 -12.30
CA ALA A 282 -1.67 22.39 -11.90
C ALA A 282 -3.05 21.83 -11.46
N ALA A 283 -4.04 22.70 -11.21
CA ALA A 283 -5.34 22.37 -10.66
C ALA A 283 -6.24 21.64 -11.68
N VAL A 284 -6.87 20.54 -11.23
CA VAL A 284 -7.74 19.70 -12.07
C VAL A 284 -9.21 20.09 -11.88
N GLN A 285 -9.93 20.34 -12.98
CA GLN A 285 -11.38 20.49 -12.95
C GLN A 285 -12.07 19.12 -12.96
N ASP A 286 -12.39 18.59 -11.78
CA ASP A 286 -13.08 17.29 -11.64
C ASP A 286 -14.49 17.27 -12.28
N ASP A 287 -15.19 18.41 -12.28
CA ASP A 287 -16.54 18.54 -12.85
C ASP A 287 -16.53 19.36 -14.15
N ALA A 288 -16.38 18.65 -15.27
CA ALA A 288 -16.43 19.21 -16.62
C ALA A 288 -17.80 19.78 -17.04
N SER A 289 -18.86 19.62 -16.22
CA SER A 289 -20.18 20.21 -16.49
C SER A 289 -20.36 21.63 -15.91
N ARG A 290 -19.42 22.07 -15.06
CA ARG A 290 -19.51 23.34 -14.35
C ARG A 290 -19.10 24.54 -15.22
N ALA A 291 -19.93 25.58 -15.23
CA ALA A 291 -19.76 26.78 -16.05
C ALA A 291 -18.79 27.83 -15.49
N ASP A 292 -18.36 27.72 -14.23
CA ASP A 292 -17.35 28.58 -13.61
C ASP A 292 -16.23 27.76 -12.95
N PHE A 293 -15.00 27.93 -13.43
CA PHE A 293 -13.80 27.44 -12.77
C PHE A 293 -13.25 28.58 -11.89
N ARG A 294 -12.89 28.27 -10.64
CA ARG A 294 -12.34 29.23 -9.68
C ARG A 294 -11.07 28.67 -9.10
N MET A 295 -10.06 29.51 -9.03
CA MET A 295 -8.76 29.24 -8.44
C MET A 295 -8.28 30.48 -7.69
N ASP A 296 -7.32 30.26 -6.82
CA ASP A 296 -6.49 31.28 -6.19
C ASP A 296 -5.47 31.83 -7.22
N PRO A 297 -4.80 32.98 -6.97
CA PRO A 297 -3.73 33.50 -7.84
C PRO A 297 -2.48 32.60 -7.82
N GLY A 298 -1.47 32.92 -8.65
CA GLY A 298 -0.35 32.00 -8.96
C GLY A 298 -0.53 31.28 -10.30
N LEU A 299 -0.99 32.00 -11.35
CA LEU A 299 -1.05 31.45 -12.71
C LEU A 299 0.32 31.54 -13.39
N THR A 300 0.80 30.45 -13.97
CA THR A 300 1.99 30.45 -14.81
C THR A 300 1.63 30.99 -16.20
N ALA A 301 2.11 32.18 -16.55
CA ALA A 301 2.03 32.71 -17.90
C ALA A 301 3.20 32.16 -18.73
N VAL A 302 2.91 31.58 -19.89
CA VAL A 302 3.90 30.91 -20.76
C VAL A 302 3.87 31.48 -22.17
N GLN A 303 5.02 31.84 -22.73
CA GLN A 303 5.20 32.23 -24.12
C GLN A 303 6.22 31.33 -24.83
N ILE A 304 5.76 30.54 -25.80
CA ILE A 304 6.63 29.65 -26.58
C ILE A 304 7.50 30.45 -27.56
N LEU A 305 8.81 30.23 -27.52
CA LEU A 305 9.80 30.87 -28.39
C LEU A 305 10.10 30.02 -29.62
N ASP A 306 10.30 28.71 -29.41
CA ASP A 306 10.80 27.70 -30.37
C ASP A 306 10.43 26.29 -29.87
N TYR A 307 10.15 25.34 -30.76
CA TYR A 307 9.87 23.94 -30.37
C TYR A 307 10.10 22.96 -31.52
N SER A 308 10.43 21.71 -31.16
CA SER A 308 10.36 20.53 -32.02
C SER A 308 9.37 19.56 -31.42
N LEU A 309 8.36 19.15 -32.20
CA LEU A 309 7.18 18.39 -31.74
C LEU A 309 7.52 17.20 -30.82
N ALA A 310 8.62 16.50 -31.09
CA ALA A 310 9.08 15.34 -30.31
C ALA A 310 10.49 15.50 -29.70
N GLY A 311 11.14 16.66 -29.87
CA GLY A 311 12.55 16.88 -29.52
C GLY A 311 12.77 17.82 -28.34
N HIS A 312 12.22 19.02 -28.40
CA HIS A 312 12.46 20.08 -27.41
C HIS A 312 11.33 21.11 -27.39
N VAL A 313 11.27 21.90 -26.32
CA VAL A 313 10.52 23.16 -26.27
C VAL A 313 11.36 24.22 -25.55
N ASN A 314 11.37 25.43 -26.11
CA ASN A 314 11.95 26.65 -25.53
C ASN A 314 10.83 27.67 -25.32
N LEU A 315 10.65 28.14 -24.09
CA LEU A 315 9.60 29.08 -23.71
C LEU A 315 10.08 30.10 -22.67
N GLU A 316 9.37 31.22 -22.55
CA GLU A 316 9.46 32.14 -21.42
C GLU A 316 8.32 31.83 -20.44
N ALA A 317 8.60 31.88 -19.13
CA ALA A 317 7.62 31.70 -18.07
C ALA A 317 7.67 32.83 -17.03
N ASP A 318 6.49 33.23 -16.55
CA ASP A 318 6.21 34.30 -15.58
C ASP A 318 5.19 33.75 -14.56
N ILE A 319 5.41 33.93 -13.26
CA ILE A 319 4.47 33.47 -12.21
C ILE A 319 3.68 34.67 -11.70
N GLN A 320 2.36 34.64 -11.88
CA GLN A 320 1.48 35.73 -11.45
C GLN A 320 0.98 35.50 -10.02
N LEU A 321 1.94 35.48 -9.09
CA LEU A 321 1.74 35.47 -7.65
C LEU A 321 1.73 36.93 -7.10
N PRO A 322 1.01 37.23 -6.01
CA PRO A 322 1.00 38.56 -5.40
C PRO A 322 1.93 38.64 -4.19
N GLU A 323 3.09 39.28 -4.37
CA GLU A 323 4.14 39.39 -3.34
C GLU A 323 3.76 40.23 -2.10
N PRO A 324 4.40 39.97 -0.94
CA PRO A 324 4.14 40.69 0.31
C PRO A 324 4.52 42.18 0.26
N ASP A 325 3.78 42.99 1.04
CA ASP A 325 3.93 44.46 1.13
C ASP A 325 5.38 44.89 1.48
N GLY A 326 6.15 45.24 0.45
CA GLY A 326 7.52 45.77 0.58
C GLY A 326 8.57 45.05 -0.25
N ILE A 327 8.29 43.87 -0.79
CA ILE A 327 9.20 43.11 -1.65
C ILE A 327 8.78 43.27 -3.12
N VAL A 328 9.76 43.34 -4.01
CA VAL A 328 9.57 43.42 -5.47
C VAL A 328 10.46 42.38 -6.13
N GLN A 329 9.86 41.23 -6.42
CA GLN A 329 10.42 40.22 -7.33
C GLN A 329 9.79 40.41 -8.71
N ILE A 330 10.63 40.52 -9.73
CA ILE A 330 10.22 40.66 -11.14
C ILE A 330 10.95 39.59 -11.93
N GLU A 331 10.26 38.47 -12.11
CA GLU A 331 10.86 37.24 -12.59
C GLU A 331 10.39 36.90 -14.00
N THR A 332 11.31 36.43 -14.83
CA THR A 332 10.92 35.77 -16.09
C THR A 332 11.98 34.74 -16.45
N PHE A 333 11.58 33.47 -16.44
CA PHE A 333 12.47 32.34 -16.67
C PHE A 333 12.50 31.98 -18.16
N GLY A 334 13.69 31.82 -18.71
CA GLY A 334 13.89 31.10 -19.97
C GLY A 334 13.93 29.60 -19.69
N VAL A 335 12.90 28.87 -20.11
CA VAL A 335 12.77 27.44 -19.86
C VAL A 335 13.05 26.65 -21.13
N SER A 336 13.96 25.67 -21.05
CA SER A 336 14.27 24.72 -22.11
C SER A 336 14.04 23.30 -21.61
N ILE A 337 13.14 22.55 -22.25
CA ILE A 337 12.81 21.16 -21.89
C ILE A 337 13.12 20.26 -23.08
N ASN A 338 13.98 19.27 -22.88
CA ASN A 338 14.42 18.33 -23.90
C ASN A 338 13.78 16.94 -23.71
N ALA A 339 13.57 16.21 -24.81
CA ALA A 339 12.99 14.87 -24.79
C ALA A 339 13.84 13.83 -24.03
N ASN A 340 15.13 14.12 -23.80
CA ASN A 340 16.07 13.36 -22.99
C ASN A 340 15.98 13.67 -21.47
N GLY A 341 14.93 14.37 -21.03
CA GLY A 341 14.64 14.65 -19.63
C GLY A 341 15.39 15.83 -19.00
N ALA A 342 16.36 16.41 -19.71
CA ALA A 342 17.03 17.61 -19.25
C ALA A 342 16.08 18.83 -19.32
N CYS A 343 15.87 19.46 -18.18
CA CYS A 343 15.14 20.72 -18.03
C CYS A 343 16.14 21.78 -17.56
N PHE A 344 16.16 22.93 -18.22
CA PHE A 344 17.01 24.08 -17.87
C PHE A 344 16.14 25.32 -17.62
N TYR A 345 16.40 26.00 -16.51
CA TYR A 345 15.74 27.24 -16.09
C TYR A 345 16.78 28.35 -16.03
N GLY A 346 16.83 29.20 -17.06
CA GLY A 346 17.82 30.26 -17.18
C GLY A 346 17.24 31.65 -16.96
N LEU A 347 17.98 32.48 -16.21
CA LEU A 347 17.67 33.89 -16.02
C LEU A 347 18.94 34.74 -16.05
N GLN A 348 18.84 35.91 -16.69
CA GLN A 348 19.86 36.96 -16.65
C GLN A 348 19.47 37.92 -15.53
N LEU A 349 20.37 38.11 -14.56
CA LEU A 349 20.14 39.01 -13.45
C LEU A 349 20.38 40.46 -13.90
N GLU A 350 19.42 41.35 -13.64
CA GLU A 350 19.46 42.77 -14.05
C GLU A 350 19.67 43.68 -12.83
N ALA A 351 19.09 43.35 -11.67
CA ALA A 351 19.34 44.02 -10.39
C ALA A 351 18.91 43.16 -9.19
N VAL A 352 19.53 43.39 -8.01
CA VAL A 352 19.17 42.82 -6.71
C VAL A 352 19.34 43.90 -5.65
N MET A 353 18.33 44.14 -4.81
CA MET A 353 18.28 45.23 -3.83
C MET A 353 18.69 46.60 -4.44
N ASP A 354 19.83 47.17 -4.04
CA ASP A 354 20.41 48.41 -4.56
C ASP A 354 21.43 48.17 -5.69
N ARG A 355 21.93 46.94 -5.87
CA ARG A 355 22.95 46.57 -6.86
C ARG A 355 22.31 46.37 -8.23
N VAL A 356 22.81 47.10 -9.23
CA VAL A 356 22.31 47.04 -10.61
C VAL A 356 23.35 46.37 -11.50
N LYS A 357 23.04 45.14 -11.94
CA LYS A 357 23.76 44.28 -12.89
C LYS A 357 25.19 43.85 -12.52
N ASP A 358 25.98 44.74 -11.95
CA ASP A 358 27.40 44.57 -11.65
C ASP A 358 27.65 44.78 -10.13
N ALA A 359 28.69 44.15 -9.57
CA ALA A 359 28.96 44.11 -8.12
C ALA A 359 27.81 43.55 -7.24
N ILE A 360 27.31 42.37 -7.61
CA ILE A 360 26.34 41.58 -6.85
C ILE A 360 27.09 40.66 -5.87
N SER A 361 26.80 40.73 -4.56
CA SER A 361 27.42 39.86 -3.55
C SER A 361 26.87 38.43 -3.56
N LEU A 362 27.63 37.49 -3.01
CA LEU A 362 27.25 36.08 -2.96
C LEU A 362 26.10 35.79 -1.97
N ASP A 363 25.90 36.63 -0.95
CA ASP A 363 24.87 36.50 0.10
C ASP A 363 23.47 36.88 -0.38
N HIS A 364 23.42 37.88 -1.28
CA HIS A 364 22.21 38.23 -2.03
C HIS A 364 21.88 37.14 -3.06
N LEU A 365 22.91 36.55 -3.67
CA LEU A 365 22.78 35.50 -4.67
C LEU A 365 22.35 34.15 -4.06
N SER A 366 22.86 33.78 -2.88
CA SER A 366 22.49 32.54 -2.18
C SER A 366 21.03 32.55 -1.75
N ARG A 367 20.52 33.68 -1.25
CA ARG A 367 19.09 33.92 -0.96
C ARG A 367 18.23 33.81 -2.22
N LEU A 368 18.54 34.57 -3.27
CA LEU A 368 17.85 34.52 -4.56
C LEU A 368 17.83 33.11 -5.20
N LEU A 369 18.87 32.30 -4.98
CA LEU A 369 18.94 30.92 -5.47
C LEU A 369 17.97 29.95 -4.79
N VAL A 370 17.33 30.31 -3.68
CA VAL A 370 16.25 29.54 -3.05
C VAL A 370 14.95 29.71 -3.81
N ASP A 371 14.55 30.96 -4.04
CA ASP A 371 13.37 31.38 -4.81
C ASP A 371 13.44 30.73 -6.19
N VAL A 372 14.51 31.04 -6.95
CA VAL A 372 14.79 30.48 -8.29
C VAL A 372 14.74 28.94 -8.35
N GLN A 373 15.10 28.23 -7.28
CA GLN A 373 15.01 26.76 -7.22
C GLN A 373 13.63 26.23 -6.82
N THR A 374 12.81 27.04 -6.16
CA THR A 374 11.44 26.72 -5.76
C THR A 374 10.47 27.05 -6.89
N ASP A 375 10.52 28.27 -7.40
CA ASP A 375 9.64 28.81 -8.44
C ASP A 375 9.80 28.08 -9.78
N SER A 376 11.01 27.66 -10.13
CA SER A 376 11.24 26.80 -11.29
C SER A 376 10.63 25.40 -11.15
N SER A 377 10.31 24.92 -9.93
CA SER A 377 9.49 23.72 -9.76
C SER A 377 8.03 24.02 -10.06
N GLU A 378 7.51 25.13 -9.54
CA GLU A 378 6.11 25.55 -9.70
C GLU A 378 5.76 25.87 -11.16
N ILE A 379 6.67 26.49 -11.92
CA ILE A 379 6.51 26.77 -13.35
C ILE A 379 6.26 25.49 -14.18
N VAL A 380 6.93 24.38 -13.82
CA VAL A 380 6.88 23.13 -14.58
C VAL A 380 5.78 22.18 -14.09
N GLU A 381 5.38 22.27 -12.81
CA GLU A 381 4.33 21.43 -12.21
C GLU A 381 3.00 21.40 -13.01
N PRO A 382 2.44 22.53 -13.51
CA PRO A 382 1.31 22.57 -14.44
C PRO A 382 1.54 21.83 -15.76
N LEU A 383 2.76 21.90 -16.30
CA LEU A 383 3.13 21.41 -17.63
C LEU A 383 3.32 19.88 -17.63
N LEU A 384 3.66 19.30 -16.46
CA LEU A 384 3.91 17.87 -16.34
C LEU A 384 2.64 17.02 -16.37
N SER A 385 2.72 15.91 -17.10
CA SER A 385 1.63 14.93 -17.15
C SER A 385 1.37 14.31 -15.77
N PRO A 386 0.13 13.86 -15.47
CA PRO A 386 -0.17 13.18 -14.20
C PRO A 386 0.63 11.88 -13.98
N ALA A 387 1.25 11.32 -15.02
CA ALA A 387 2.16 10.18 -14.90
C ALA A 387 3.56 10.59 -14.41
N GLN A 388 4.07 11.74 -14.88
CA GLN A 388 5.36 12.29 -14.46
C GLN A 388 5.28 12.86 -13.05
N ARG A 389 4.23 13.61 -12.70
CA ARG A 389 4.02 14.10 -11.31
C ARG A 389 4.07 12.95 -10.31
N ARG A 390 3.30 11.87 -10.54
CA ARG A 390 3.37 10.64 -9.71
C ARG A 390 4.73 9.94 -9.69
N ALA A 391 5.60 10.15 -10.69
CA ALA A 391 6.96 9.62 -10.69
C ALA A 391 7.88 10.49 -9.79
N LEU A 392 7.76 11.82 -9.89
CA LEU A 392 8.46 12.78 -9.03
C LEU A 392 8.00 12.66 -7.57
N ASP A 393 6.69 12.60 -7.31
CA ASP A 393 6.10 12.36 -5.98
C ASP A 393 6.69 11.11 -5.32
N PHE A 394 6.97 10.07 -6.11
CA PHE A 394 7.47 8.80 -5.61
C PHE A 394 8.99 8.82 -5.37
N VAL A 395 9.78 9.48 -6.24
CA VAL A 395 11.23 9.65 -6.04
C VAL A 395 11.53 10.61 -4.88
N TYR A 396 10.79 11.71 -4.79
CA TYR A 396 10.91 12.71 -3.73
C TYR A 396 9.94 12.46 -2.55
N ARG A 397 9.36 11.26 -2.44
CA ARG A 397 8.63 10.77 -1.25
C ARG A 397 7.45 11.65 -0.78
N GLY A 398 6.81 12.38 -1.69
CA GLY A 398 5.74 13.35 -1.44
C GLY A 398 6.21 14.79 -1.25
N ASP A 399 7.49 15.08 -1.50
CA ASP A 399 8.14 16.40 -1.44
C ASP A 399 8.57 16.85 -2.85
N SER A 400 7.62 16.77 -3.81
CA SER A 400 7.84 17.00 -5.24
C SER A 400 7.98 18.48 -5.63
N ALA A 401 7.85 19.41 -4.69
CA ALA A 401 8.23 20.82 -4.87
C ALA A 401 9.75 21.01 -4.71
N ASN A 402 10.33 20.50 -3.61
CA ASN A 402 11.74 20.66 -3.23
C ASN A 402 12.67 19.69 -3.98
N ARG A 403 12.55 19.62 -5.30
CA ARG A 403 13.31 18.69 -6.15
C ARG A 403 14.81 19.01 -6.13
N ALA A 404 15.65 18.00 -6.31
CA ALA A 404 17.10 18.19 -6.34
C ALA A 404 17.51 18.76 -7.71
N LYS A 405 18.19 19.92 -7.69
CA LYS A 405 18.59 20.70 -8.86
C LYS A 405 20.08 21.05 -8.79
N VAL A 406 20.66 21.43 -9.93
CA VAL A 406 22.08 21.79 -10.07
C VAL A 406 22.21 23.21 -10.62
N SER A 407 22.85 24.11 -9.90
CA SER A 407 23.00 25.53 -10.30
C SER A 407 24.30 25.76 -11.09
N LEU A 408 24.18 26.25 -12.31
CA LEU A 408 25.28 26.79 -13.10
C LEU A 408 25.22 28.32 -13.08
N ILE A 409 26.31 28.95 -12.68
CA ILE A 409 26.41 30.40 -12.53
C ILE A 409 27.51 30.89 -13.46
N VAL A 410 27.15 31.81 -14.35
CA VAL A 410 28.00 32.34 -15.40
C VAL A 410 28.14 33.84 -15.19
N ALA A 411 29.33 34.28 -14.79
CA ALA A 411 29.66 35.69 -14.60
C ALA A 411 30.67 36.15 -15.68
N ASN A 412 30.68 37.45 -15.96
CA ASN A 412 31.66 38.04 -16.87
C ASN A 412 32.96 38.43 -16.13
N GLU A 413 32.89 38.69 -14.83
CA GLU A 413 33.99 39.12 -13.97
C GLU A 413 33.69 38.72 -12.51
N ILE A 414 34.74 38.46 -11.74
CA ILE A 414 34.74 38.18 -10.29
C ILE A 414 35.71 39.14 -9.62
N VAL A 415 35.31 39.71 -8.48
CA VAL A 415 36.09 40.72 -7.75
C VAL A 415 36.13 40.32 -6.27
N PRO A 416 37.32 40.21 -5.64
CA PRO A 416 38.66 40.42 -6.20
C PRO A 416 39.07 39.31 -7.20
N HIS A 417 39.82 39.68 -8.25
CA HIS A 417 40.34 38.70 -9.21
C HIS A 417 41.63 38.06 -8.71
N LEU A 418 41.49 36.90 -8.06
CA LEU A 418 42.57 36.08 -7.51
C LEU A 418 42.97 34.90 -8.42
N GLN A 419 44.08 34.22 -8.11
CA GLN A 419 44.41 32.93 -8.71
C GLN A 419 43.40 31.85 -8.29
N ALA A 420 43.18 30.84 -9.12
CA ALA A 420 42.24 29.77 -8.81
C ALA A 420 42.55 29.00 -7.51
N GLU A 421 43.83 28.91 -7.11
CA GLU A 421 44.25 28.26 -5.86
C GLU A 421 44.01 29.17 -4.63
N GLU A 422 43.91 30.49 -4.81
CA GLU A 422 43.70 31.48 -3.73
C GLU A 422 42.24 31.56 -3.27
N TYR A 423 41.27 31.09 -4.08
CA TYR A 423 39.86 30.93 -3.67
C TYR A 423 39.57 29.63 -2.89
N LEU A 424 40.60 28.79 -2.64
CA LEU A 424 40.52 27.55 -1.85
C LEU A 424 41.45 27.66 -0.63
N ASP A 425 41.26 28.74 0.12
CA ASP A 425 42.05 29.13 1.28
C ASP A 425 41.67 28.39 2.59
N LYS A 426 40.61 27.55 2.56
CA LYS A 426 39.87 27.06 3.75
C LYS A 426 39.29 28.19 4.64
N GLY A 427 39.19 29.41 4.14
CA GLY A 427 38.83 30.62 4.89
C GLY A 427 37.61 31.34 4.30
N GLU A 428 37.64 32.67 4.38
CA GLU A 428 36.58 33.60 3.95
C GLU A 428 36.15 33.35 2.49
N TYR A 429 37.11 33.31 1.55
CA TYR A 429 36.81 33.13 0.12
C TYR A 429 36.18 31.76 -0.18
N GLU A 430 36.68 30.70 0.44
CA GLU A 430 36.12 29.36 0.26
C GLU A 430 34.73 29.23 0.92
N ASN A 431 34.47 29.93 2.03
CA ASN A 431 33.20 29.89 2.76
C ASN A 431 32.06 30.61 2.02
N GLU A 432 32.29 31.79 1.46
CA GLU A 432 31.29 32.44 0.58
C GLU A 432 30.95 31.58 -0.64
N LEU A 433 31.97 31.02 -1.32
CA LEU A 433 31.74 30.16 -2.48
C LEU A 433 30.91 28.92 -2.11
N LYS A 434 31.10 28.35 -0.91
CA LYS A 434 30.25 27.26 -0.39
C LYS A 434 28.79 27.66 -0.19
N GLN A 435 28.47 28.92 0.14
CA GLN A 435 27.07 29.38 0.22
C GLN A 435 26.32 29.13 -1.11
N VAL A 436 27.02 29.34 -2.24
CA VAL A 436 26.41 29.48 -3.57
C VAL A 436 26.55 28.22 -4.44
N VAL A 437 27.68 27.50 -4.41
CA VAL A 437 27.87 26.23 -5.16
C VAL A 437 27.86 24.98 -4.28
N GLY A 438 27.76 25.12 -2.96
CA GLY A 438 27.94 24.03 -2.00
C GLY A 438 29.41 23.62 -1.84
N ASP A 439 29.65 22.50 -1.17
CA ASP A 439 30.99 22.02 -0.80
C ASP A 439 31.96 22.00 -1.99
N THR A 440 32.94 22.90 -1.96
CA THR A 440 33.94 23.13 -2.99
C THR A 440 34.87 21.93 -3.13
N ARG A 441 35.09 21.49 -4.38
CA ARG A 441 35.88 20.29 -4.71
C ARG A 441 37.22 20.63 -5.35
N ALA A 442 37.21 21.62 -6.24
CA ALA A 442 38.37 22.11 -6.96
C ALA A 442 38.05 23.44 -7.65
N ALA A 443 39.06 24.27 -7.80
CA ALA A 443 39.03 25.49 -8.61
C ALA A 443 40.17 25.44 -9.63
N TYR A 444 39.92 25.95 -10.84
CA TYR A 444 40.90 25.95 -11.93
C TYR A 444 40.84 27.25 -12.74
N GLY A 445 42.01 27.83 -13.02
CA GLY A 445 42.15 28.84 -14.07
C GLY A 445 42.13 28.14 -15.43
N ILE A 446 41.14 28.48 -16.26
CA ILE A 446 41.06 28.07 -17.67
C ILE A 446 41.90 29.02 -18.54
N SER A 447 41.94 30.30 -18.14
CA SER A 447 42.65 31.41 -18.76
C SER A 447 43.06 32.40 -17.67
N ASP A 448 43.93 33.36 -17.97
CA ASP A 448 44.38 34.41 -17.02
C ASP A 448 43.21 35.24 -16.43
N SER A 449 42.05 35.20 -17.11
CA SER A 449 40.80 35.90 -16.79
C SER A 449 39.62 34.98 -16.43
N ASP A 450 39.75 33.66 -16.63
CA ASP A 450 38.59 32.74 -16.65
C ASP A 450 38.76 31.66 -15.56
N THR A 451 38.02 31.81 -14.46
CA THR A 451 38.09 30.96 -13.26
C THR A 451 36.86 30.06 -13.14
N LEU A 452 37.09 28.77 -12.94
CA LEU A 452 36.08 27.72 -12.81
C LEU A 452 36.12 27.11 -11.40
N VAL A 453 35.00 27.09 -10.68
CA VAL A 453 34.88 26.49 -9.34
C VAL A 453 33.82 25.40 -9.34
N PHE A 454 34.23 24.17 -9.00
CA PHE A 454 33.35 23.00 -8.85
C PHE A 454 32.85 22.87 -7.41
N GLY A 455 31.53 22.91 -7.18
CA GLY A 455 30.90 22.65 -5.89
C GLY A 455 30.21 21.28 -5.79
N SER A 456 29.41 21.09 -4.74
CA SER A 456 28.55 19.91 -4.56
C SER A 456 27.18 20.05 -5.22
N HIS A 457 26.66 21.27 -5.31
CA HIS A 457 25.32 21.60 -5.82
C HIS A 457 25.36 22.51 -7.06
N GLY A 458 26.54 22.99 -7.45
CA GLY A 458 26.68 23.85 -8.60
C GLY A 458 28.07 23.95 -9.21
N LEU A 459 28.16 24.78 -10.25
CA LEU A 459 29.36 25.12 -11.00
C LEU A 459 29.38 26.63 -11.22
N LEU A 460 30.43 27.31 -10.78
CA LEU A 460 30.66 28.73 -11.07
C LEU A 460 31.71 28.86 -12.18
N LEU A 461 31.42 29.65 -13.20
CA LEU A 461 32.39 30.10 -14.20
C LEU A 461 32.35 31.63 -14.30
N ALA A 462 33.41 32.28 -13.85
CA ALA A 462 33.58 33.73 -13.97
C ALA A 462 34.69 34.04 -14.98
N GLY A 463 34.39 34.92 -15.95
CA GLY A 463 35.39 35.44 -16.88
C GLY A 463 34.78 35.94 -18.20
N PRO A 464 35.45 36.83 -18.95
CA PRO A 464 34.89 37.50 -20.12
C PRO A 464 34.53 36.55 -21.29
N ASN A 465 35.14 35.36 -21.35
CA ASN A 465 34.84 34.37 -22.38
C ASN A 465 33.74 33.37 -21.99
N SER A 466 33.25 33.40 -20.74
CA SER A 466 32.46 32.33 -20.10
C SER A 466 31.28 31.82 -20.94
N ARG A 467 30.52 32.74 -21.52
CA ARG A 467 29.37 32.50 -22.42
C ARG A 467 29.73 31.67 -23.68
N THR A 468 30.97 31.75 -24.16
CA THR A 468 31.46 30.94 -25.29
C THR A 468 31.47 29.44 -24.97
N TYR A 469 31.53 29.09 -23.69
CA TYR A 469 31.62 27.71 -23.22
C TYR A 469 30.29 27.08 -22.80
N GLU A 470 29.17 27.82 -22.94
CA GLU A 470 27.79 27.37 -22.70
C GLU A 470 27.49 25.93 -23.16
N PRO A 471 27.89 25.44 -24.36
CA PRO A 471 27.60 24.07 -24.79
C PRO A 471 28.15 23.00 -23.83
N LEU A 472 29.40 23.15 -23.39
CA LEU A 472 30.06 22.18 -22.51
C LEU A 472 29.47 22.22 -21.10
N LEU A 473 29.12 23.41 -20.62
CA LEU A 473 28.53 23.63 -19.31
C LEU A 473 27.11 23.06 -19.25
N CYS A 474 26.30 23.23 -20.31
CA CYS A 474 24.97 22.62 -20.38
C CYS A 474 25.02 21.09 -20.37
N SER A 475 25.95 20.47 -21.11
CA SER A 475 26.17 19.01 -21.06
C SER A 475 26.65 18.53 -19.69
N TYR A 476 27.50 19.30 -18.99
CA TYR A 476 27.90 18.99 -17.61
C TYR A 476 26.69 19.05 -16.65
N VAL A 477 25.91 20.14 -16.70
CA VAL A 477 24.71 20.32 -15.88
C VAL A 477 23.67 19.23 -16.14
N GLN A 478 23.47 18.80 -17.38
CA GLN A 478 22.60 17.67 -17.72
C GLN A 478 23.06 16.38 -17.02
N LEU A 479 24.35 16.02 -17.14
CA LEU A 479 24.90 14.82 -16.50
C LEU A 479 24.85 14.91 -14.96
N MET A 480 25.09 16.07 -14.38
CA MET A 480 24.98 16.28 -12.92
C MET A 480 23.52 16.30 -12.43
N SER A 481 22.57 16.75 -13.23
CA SER A 481 21.13 16.69 -12.91
C SER A 481 20.64 15.23 -12.90
N MET A 482 21.11 14.44 -13.87
CA MET A 482 20.93 12.98 -13.86
C MET A 482 21.61 12.31 -12.65
N ASP A 483 22.77 12.82 -12.20
CA ASP A 483 23.45 12.33 -11.00
C ASP A 483 22.59 12.49 -9.75
N ALA A 484 22.14 13.71 -9.48
CA ALA A 484 21.31 14.03 -8.32
C ALA A 484 20.00 13.22 -8.31
N PHE A 485 19.36 13.06 -9.47
CA PHE A 485 18.17 12.22 -9.60
C PHE A 485 18.47 10.73 -9.36
N ALA A 486 19.58 10.19 -9.90
CA ALA A 486 19.99 8.80 -9.69
C ALA A 486 20.34 8.50 -8.22
N GLN A 487 20.93 9.46 -7.49
CA GLN A 487 21.18 9.32 -6.04
C GLN A 487 19.85 9.18 -5.27
N ASN A 488 18.88 10.07 -5.53
CA ASN A 488 17.56 10.03 -4.88
C ASN A 488 16.80 8.74 -5.22
N LEU A 489 16.80 8.34 -6.49
CA LEU A 489 16.18 7.10 -6.98
C LEU A 489 16.74 5.87 -6.24
N PHE A 490 18.07 5.76 -6.08
CA PHE A 490 18.69 4.65 -5.35
C PHE A 490 18.25 4.59 -3.88
N SER A 491 18.09 5.74 -3.20
CA SER A 491 17.55 5.77 -1.83
C SER A 491 16.14 5.16 -1.75
N VAL A 492 15.29 5.42 -2.75
CA VAL A 492 13.92 4.90 -2.81
C VAL A 492 13.89 3.41 -3.14
N VAL A 493 14.83 2.89 -3.94
CA VAL A 493 15.00 1.43 -4.13
C VAL A 493 15.26 0.74 -2.79
N SER A 494 16.18 1.25 -1.98
CA SER A 494 16.50 0.69 -0.65
C SER A 494 15.30 0.72 0.30
N VAL A 495 14.53 1.82 0.33
CA VAL A 495 13.29 1.92 1.13
C VAL A 495 12.23 0.92 0.65
N VAL A 496 12.05 0.73 -0.65
CA VAL A 496 11.09 -0.24 -1.21
C VAL A 496 11.51 -1.68 -0.91
N GLN A 497 12.81 -2.00 -0.93
CA GLN A 497 13.32 -3.31 -0.50
C GLN A 497 12.96 -3.60 0.97
N ASP A 498 13.17 -2.65 1.87
CA ASP A 498 12.85 -2.86 3.29
C ASP A 498 11.34 -2.93 3.56
N ASP A 499 10.51 -2.19 2.82
CA ASP A 499 9.04 -2.36 2.83
C ASP A 499 8.61 -3.77 2.37
N ILE A 500 9.30 -4.34 1.37
CA ILE A 500 9.08 -5.73 0.91
C ILE A 500 9.54 -6.74 1.97
N ARG A 501 10.73 -6.57 2.56
CA ARG A 501 11.26 -7.43 3.63
C ARG A 501 10.38 -7.39 4.89
N ALA A 502 9.89 -6.21 5.26
CA ALA A 502 8.91 -6.04 6.34
C ALA A 502 7.61 -6.78 6.03
N THR A 503 7.06 -6.62 4.82
CA THR A 503 5.86 -7.34 4.37
C THR A 503 6.08 -8.86 4.35
N ALA A 504 7.24 -9.34 3.91
CA ALA A 504 7.62 -10.76 3.96
C ALA A 504 7.73 -11.29 5.40
N SER A 505 8.19 -10.47 6.35
CA SER A 505 8.19 -10.81 7.77
C SER A 505 6.76 -10.93 8.34
N GLN A 506 5.85 -10.02 7.96
CA GLN A 506 4.42 -10.11 8.31
C GLN A 506 3.79 -11.38 7.75
N CYS A 507 4.05 -11.72 6.48
CA CYS A 507 3.63 -13.00 5.87
C CYS A 507 4.12 -14.21 6.68
N ARG A 508 5.40 -14.25 7.10
CA ARG A 508 5.96 -15.35 7.90
C ARG A 508 5.33 -15.44 9.30
N LEU A 509 5.05 -14.30 9.93
CA LEU A 509 4.43 -14.22 11.26
C LEU A 509 2.92 -14.53 11.26
N SER A 510 2.25 -14.43 10.10
CA SER A 510 0.80 -14.60 9.98
C SER A 510 0.23 -15.95 10.45
N ARG A 511 1.07 -16.97 10.63
CA ARG A 511 0.69 -18.24 11.30
C ARG A 511 0.28 -18.04 12.77
N ARG A 512 0.65 -16.93 13.39
CA ARG A 512 0.26 -16.55 14.76
C ARG A 512 -0.90 -15.55 14.79
N ASP A 513 -0.94 -14.63 13.83
CA ASP A 513 -1.98 -13.60 13.72
C ASP A 513 -2.54 -13.52 12.28
N PRO A 514 -3.83 -13.85 12.06
CA PRO A 514 -4.44 -13.83 10.74
C PRO A 514 -4.60 -12.42 10.15
N LEU A 515 -4.56 -11.36 10.96
CA LEU A 515 -4.71 -9.98 10.48
C LEU A 515 -3.50 -9.56 9.64
N LEU A 516 -2.29 -9.97 10.04
CA LEU A 516 -1.04 -9.68 9.33
C LEU A 516 -1.05 -10.20 7.87
N LEU A 517 -1.72 -11.32 7.59
CA LEU A 517 -1.86 -11.81 6.20
C LEU A 517 -2.77 -10.89 5.38
N LYS A 518 -3.86 -10.40 5.97
CA LYS A 518 -4.80 -9.49 5.30
C LYS A 518 -4.14 -8.14 5.02
N GLU A 519 -3.36 -7.62 5.97
CA GLU A 519 -2.57 -6.39 5.79
C GLU A 519 -1.48 -6.56 4.72
N ALA A 520 -0.70 -7.64 4.77
CA ALA A 520 0.32 -7.91 3.76
C ALA A 520 -0.28 -8.05 2.35
N SER A 521 -1.38 -8.79 2.20
CA SER A 521 -2.09 -8.92 0.91
C SER A 521 -2.70 -7.60 0.41
N ALA A 522 -3.03 -6.65 1.29
CA ALA A 522 -3.42 -5.29 0.89
C ALA A 522 -2.22 -4.39 0.53
N ARG A 523 -1.04 -4.62 1.13
CA ARG A 523 0.21 -3.90 0.83
C ARG A 523 0.84 -4.35 -0.49
N LEU A 524 0.83 -5.63 -0.81
CA LEU A 524 1.51 -6.21 -1.98
C LEU A 524 1.15 -5.53 -3.32
N PRO A 525 -0.13 -5.26 -3.67
CA PRO A 525 -0.47 -4.53 -4.91
C PRO A 525 -0.03 -3.05 -4.93
N THR A 526 0.35 -2.49 -3.78
CA THR A 526 0.91 -1.14 -3.69
C THR A 526 2.44 -1.17 -3.86
N LEU A 527 3.10 -2.19 -3.32
CA LEU A 527 4.52 -2.45 -3.59
C LEU A 527 4.77 -2.80 -5.06
N GLU A 528 3.88 -3.59 -5.69
CA GLU A 528 3.93 -3.90 -7.12
C GLU A 528 3.86 -2.65 -8.00
N ARG A 529 2.93 -1.73 -7.70
CA ARG A 529 2.82 -0.45 -8.41
C ARG A 529 4.04 0.47 -8.21
N ARG A 530 4.71 0.38 -7.05
CA ARG A 530 5.98 1.10 -6.79
C ARG A 530 7.15 0.49 -7.57
N VAL A 531 7.30 -0.83 -7.59
CA VAL A 531 8.36 -1.51 -8.37
C VAL A 531 8.19 -1.26 -9.87
N LEU A 532 6.98 -1.39 -10.41
CA LEU A 532 6.68 -1.07 -11.81
C LEU A 532 6.95 0.41 -12.17
N LEU A 533 6.93 1.31 -11.18
CA LEU A 533 7.28 2.72 -11.35
C LEU A 533 8.81 2.92 -11.34
N LEU A 534 9.54 2.24 -10.44
CA LEU A 534 11.01 2.18 -10.46
C LEU A 534 11.54 1.67 -11.81
N GLU A 535 10.99 0.57 -12.33
CA GLU A 535 11.38 -0.03 -13.62
C GLU A 535 11.24 0.97 -14.78
N LYS A 536 10.13 1.72 -14.82
CA LYS A 536 9.89 2.74 -15.84
C LYS A 536 10.84 3.92 -15.71
N ILE A 537 11.09 4.40 -14.49
CA ILE A 537 11.99 5.52 -14.25
C ILE A 537 13.43 5.15 -14.67
N VAL A 538 13.92 3.96 -14.31
CA VAL A 538 15.23 3.48 -14.77
C VAL A 538 15.28 3.37 -16.30
N SER A 539 14.23 2.85 -16.94
CA SER A 539 14.16 2.77 -18.40
C SER A 539 14.25 4.14 -19.08
N PHE A 540 13.62 5.19 -18.52
CA PHE A 540 13.78 6.55 -19.03
C PHE A 540 15.21 7.07 -18.83
N MET A 541 15.87 6.78 -17.70
CA MET A 541 17.27 7.18 -17.50
C MET A 541 18.24 6.45 -18.45
N GLU A 542 18.04 5.15 -18.68
CA GLU A 542 18.83 4.37 -19.64
C GLU A 542 18.69 4.94 -21.07
N GLU A 543 17.46 5.24 -21.52
CA GLU A 543 17.19 5.90 -22.81
C GLU A 543 17.79 7.32 -22.88
N SER A 544 17.62 8.11 -21.82
CA SER A 544 18.11 9.50 -21.73
C SER A 544 19.64 9.57 -21.88
N LEU A 545 20.37 8.68 -21.19
CA LEU A 545 21.83 8.60 -21.26
C LEU A 545 22.36 8.19 -22.63
N LEU A 546 21.65 7.28 -23.32
CA LEU A 546 21.96 6.89 -24.70
C LEU A 546 21.71 8.03 -25.70
N SER A 547 20.72 8.89 -25.43
CA SER A 547 20.41 10.09 -26.23
C SER A 547 21.24 11.34 -25.86
N THR A 548 22.17 11.23 -24.91
CA THR A 548 23.00 12.37 -24.47
C THR A 548 24.25 12.47 -25.34
N GLU A 549 24.22 13.35 -26.34
CA GLU A 549 25.37 13.68 -27.18
C GLU A 549 26.36 14.59 -26.42
N ILE A 550 27.65 14.30 -26.52
CA ILE A 550 28.73 15.15 -25.97
C ILE A 550 29.24 16.07 -27.09
N PRO A 551 29.27 17.41 -26.90
CA PRO A 551 29.79 18.34 -27.89
C PRO A 551 31.26 18.09 -28.23
N GLU A 552 31.64 18.31 -29.48
CA GLU A 552 33.05 18.23 -29.90
C GLU A 552 33.95 19.23 -29.13
N PRO A 553 35.20 18.86 -28.83
CA PRO A 553 36.12 19.73 -28.09
C PRO A 553 36.41 21.02 -28.89
N PRO A 554 36.19 22.20 -28.30
CA PRO A 554 36.31 23.47 -29.02
C PRO A 554 37.74 23.75 -29.49
N LEU A 555 37.87 24.54 -30.55
CA LEU A 555 39.16 24.79 -31.18
C LEU A 555 40.13 25.62 -30.32
N THR A 556 39.63 26.41 -29.36
CA THR A 556 40.40 27.30 -28.49
C THR A 556 41.17 26.54 -27.40
N ALA A 557 42.38 27.00 -27.06
CA ALA A 557 43.22 26.33 -26.05
C ALA A 557 42.55 26.28 -24.67
N ALA A 558 41.98 27.40 -24.22
CA ALA A 558 41.18 27.50 -23.00
C ALA A 558 39.96 26.56 -23.03
N GLY A 559 39.22 26.51 -24.16
CA GLY A 559 38.08 25.59 -24.29
C GLY A 559 38.46 24.11 -24.26
N ARG A 560 39.66 23.73 -24.73
CA ARG A 560 40.18 22.35 -24.58
C ARG A 560 40.56 22.06 -23.14
N ALA A 561 41.23 23.00 -22.46
CA ALA A 561 41.51 22.86 -21.03
C ALA A 561 40.21 22.67 -20.23
N LEU A 562 39.14 23.40 -20.55
CA LEU A 562 37.82 23.19 -19.95
C LEU A 562 37.25 21.79 -20.28
N TYR A 563 37.28 21.36 -21.54
CA TYR A 563 36.81 20.02 -21.95
C TYR A 563 37.54 18.89 -21.19
N ASP A 564 38.86 18.99 -21.11
CA ASP A 564 39.72 18.02 -20.42
C ASP A 564 39.47 18.01 -18.89
N ARG A 565 39.11 19.16 -18.30
CA ARG A 565 38.77 19.30 -16.87
C ARG A 565 37.35 18.83 -16.53
N LEU A 566 36.38 19.05 -17.41
CA LEU A 566 34.99 18.58 -17.25
C LEU A 566 34.88 17.05 -17.44
N ALA A 567 35.79 16.45 -18.21
CA ALA A 567 35.91 15.01 -18.41
C ALA A 567 34.58 14.31 -18.82
N LEU A 568 33.73 15.00 -19.59
CA LEU A 568 32.35 14.58 -19.90
C LEU A 568 32.20 13.10 -20.33
N PRO A 569 33.08 12.50 -21.17
CA PRO A 569 32.96 11.09 -21.53
C PRO A 569 33.19 10.12 -20.36
N GLN A 570 34.04 10.50 -19.40
CA GLN A 570 34.27 9.71 -18.19
C GLN A 570 33.02 9.77 -17.31
N LEU A 571 32.48 10.97 -17.06
CA LEU A 571 31.26 11.20 -16.29
C LEU A 571 30.05 10.45 -16.88
N GLN A 572 29.84 10.51 -18.20
CA GLN A 572 28.78 9.73 -18.87
C GLN A 572 28.99 8.21 -18.71
N SER A 573 30.24 7.73 -18.82
CA SER A 573 30.55 6.30 -18.63
C SER A 573 30.32 5.81 -17.20
N GLU A 574 30.50 6.67 -16.20
CA GLU A 574 30.26 6.37 -14.78
C GLU A 574 28.76 6.42 -14.48
N MET A 575 28.06 7.41 -15.03
CA MET A 575 26.60 7.50 -14.95
C MET A 575 25.91 6.28 -15.55
N ALA A 576 26.29 5.89 -16.78
CA ALA A 576 25.75 4.71 -17.46
C ALA A 576 26.01 3.43 -16.65
N ARG A 577 27.20 3.28 -16.05
CA ARG A 577 27.50 2.16 -15.16
C ARG A 577 26.62 2.17 -13.90
N ARG A 578 26.39 3.33 -13.28
CA ARG A 578 25.61 3.44 -12.04
C ARG A 578 24.11 3.25 -12.25
N VAL A 579 23.53 3.82 -13.31
CA VAL A 579 22.11 3.59 -13.69
C VAL A 579 21.88 2.12 -14.06
N THR A 580 22.80 1.50 -14.83
CA THR A 580 22.76 0.05 -15.11
C THR A 580 22.74 -0.79 -13.83
N ASP A 581 23.46 -0.36 -12.78
CA ASP A 581 23.52 -1.05 -11.49
C ASP A 581 22.23 -0.86 -10.67
N ILE A 582 21.68 0.37 -10.61
CA ILE A 582 20.35 0.64 -10.05
C ILE A 582 19.29 -0.25 -10.73
N GLY A 583 19.35 -0.41 -12.05
CA GLY A 583 18.48 -1.33 -12.79
C GLY A 583 18.62 -2.80 -12.37
N LYS A 584 19.78 -3.26 -11.89
CA LYS A 584 19.93 -4.61 -11.30
C LYS A 584 19.18 -4.69 -9.96
N TYR A 585 19.39 -3.72 -9.06
CA TYR A 585 18.69 -3.69 -7.77
C TYR A 585 17.17 -3.60 -7.94
N VAL A 586 16.66 -2.83 -8.91
CA VAL A 586 15.21 -2.78 -9.20
C VAL A 586 14.69 -4.15 -9.66
N ARG A 587 15.40 -4.82 -10.59
CA ARG A 587 15.04 -6.18 -11.05
C ARG A 587 15.10 -7.23 -9.94
N GLU A 588 16.08 -7.13 -9.03
CA GLU A 588 16.16 -7.98 -7.82
C GLU A 588 14.98 -7.71 -6.86
N THR A 589 14.63 -6.44 -6.66
CA THR A 589 13.50 -6.01 -5.81
C THR A 589 12.16 -6.55 -6.35
N GLY A 590 11.97 -6.54 -7.67
CA GLY A 590 10.81 -7.20 -8.31
C GLY A 590 10.80 -8.72 -8.14
N GLN A 591 11.96 -9.37 -8.15
CA GLN A 591 12.07 -10.80 -7.84
C GLN A 591 11.71 -11.09 -6.38
N GLU A 592 12.24 -10.33 -5.40
CA GLU A 592 11.90 -10.49 -3.97
C GLU A 592 10.40 -10.26 -3.71
N LEU A 593 9.79 -9.25 -4.36
CA LEU A 593 8.35 -9.04 -4.34
C LEU A 593 7.59 -10.26 -4.87
N SER A 594 7.95 -10.77 -6.05
CA SER A 594 7.27 -11.92 -6.66
C SER A 594 7.38 -13.20 -5.82
N VAL A 595 8.47 -13.37 -5.07
CA VAL A 595 8.65 -14.46 -4.11
C VAL A 595 7.76 -14.24 -2.89
N THR A 596 7.65 -13.01 -2.40
CA THR A 596 6.79 -12.65 -1.27
C THR A 596 5.30 -12.79 -1.59
N GLN A 597 4.87 -12.43 -2.81
CA GLN A 597 3.52 -12.69 -3.33
C GLN A 597 3.20 -14.19 -3.35
N ARG A 598 4.10 -15.01 -3.91
CA ARG A 598 3.95 -16.48 -3.94
C ARG A 598 3.90 -17.09 -2.53
N GLN A 599 4.67 -16.56 -1.57
CA GLN A 599 4.60 -16.96 -0.16
C GLN A 599 3.24 -16.59 0.47
N ALA A 600 2.74 -15.37 0.24
CA ALA A 600 1.45 -14.92 0.76
C ALA A 600 0.28 -15.78 0.20
N GLN A 601 0.27 -16.03 -1.11
CA GLN A 601 -0.73 -16.90 -1.75
C GLN A 601 -0.69 -18.32 -1.18
N HIS A 602 0.48 -18.96 -1.12
CA HIS A 602 0.59 -20.33 -0.59
C HIS A 602 0.14 -20.42 0.88
N ILE A 603 0.37 -19.39 1.69
CA ILE A 603 -0.10 -19.33 3.09
C ILE A 603 -1.63 -19.18 3.13
N ALA A 604 -2.23 -18.34 2.28
CA ALA A 604 -3.68 -18.20 2.16
C ALA A 604 -4.34 -19.53 1.74
N GLU A 605 -3.87 -20.16 0.67
CA GLU A 605 -4.39 -21.45 0.23
C GLU A 605 -4.22 -22.56 1.29
N SER A 606 -3.10 -22.58 2.02
CA SER A 606 -2.89 -23.53 3.11
C SER A 606 -3.92 -23.34 4.22
N ARG A 607 -4.15 -22.09 4.63
CA ARG A 607 -5.18 -21.72 5.61
C ARG A 607 -6.57 -22.12 5.15
N ASP A 608 -6.92 -21.90 3.88
CA ASP A 608 -8.23 -22.25 3.36
C ASP A 608 -8.42 -23.77 3.31
N ARG A 609 -7.37 -24.53 2.97
CA ARG A 609 -7.34 -25.99 3.09
C ARG A 609 -7.52 -26.46 4.55
N ASP A 610 -6.84 -25.83 5.51
CA ASP A 610 -6.97 -26.14 6.94
C ASP A 610 -8.39 -25.85 7.47
N VAL A 611 -9.00 -24.73 7.03
CA VAL A 611 -10.38 -24.35 7.37
C VAL A 611 -11.39 -25.32 6.77
N MET A 612 -11.22 -25.74 5.52
CA MET A 612 -12.11 -26.72 4.89
C MET A 612 -11.99 -28.10 5.54
N GLY A 613 -10.78 -28.55 5.89
CA GLY A 613 -10.60 -29.78 6.67
C GLY A 613 -11.24 -29.73 8.08
N SER A 614 -11.20 -28.56 8.74
CA SER A 614 -11.94 -28.33 9.98
C SER A 614 -13.46 -28.35 9.77
N LEU A 615 -13.95 -27.82 8.65
CA LEU A 615 -15.38 -27.85 8.31
C LEU A 615 -15.85 -29.28 8.00
N GLU A 616 -15.11 -30.04 7.19
CA GLU A 616 -15.40 -31.45 6.89
C GLU A 616 -15.45 -32.30 8.15
N THR A 617 -14.46 -32.17 9.04
CA THR A 617 -14.44 -32.91 10.32
C THR A 617 -15.58 -32.51 11.25
N HIS A 618 -15.98 -31.22 11.29
CA HIS A 618 -17.19 -30.79 12.01
C HIS A 618 -18.49 -31.35 11.38
N VAL A 619 -18.60 -31.40 10.05
CA VAL A 619 -19.76 -31.98 9.35
C VAL A 619 -19.87 -33.49 9.58
N VAL A 620 -18.75 -34.21 9.55
CA VAL A 620 -18.70 -35.64 9.91
C VAL A 620 -19.09 -35.83 11.38
N ALA A 621 -18.54 -35.06 12.31
CA ALA A 621 -18.89 -35.14 13.73
C ALA A 621 -20.38 -34.82 13.99
N LEU A 622 -20.98 -33.87 13.26
CA LEU A 622 -22.42 -33.59 13.32
C LEU A 622 -23.26 -34.74 12.76
N ARG A 623 -22.81 -35.38 11.67
CA ARG A 623 -23.47 -36.57 11.09
C ARG A 623 -23.42 -37.77 12.04
N GLU A 624 -22.29 -37.99 12.71
CA GLU A 624 -22.14 -39.03 13.74
C GLU A 624 -22.95 -38.70 15.00
N ALA A 625 -23.01 -37.44 15.42
CA ALA A 625 -23.85 -36.99 16.53
C ALA A 625 -25.34 -37.16 16.22
N ALA A 626 -25.78 -36.91 14.97
CA ALA A 626 -27.15 -37.17 14.53
C ALA A 626 -27.47 -38.68 14.44
N GLY A 627 -26.50 -39.51 14.03
CA GLY A 627 -26.61 -40.97 14.07
C GLY A 627 -26.43 -41.60 15.46
N SER A 628 -26.17 -40.80 16.49
CA SER A 628 -25.80 -41.28 17.83
C SER A 628 -26.96 -41.92 18.59
N PRO A 629 -26.71 -42.98 19.40
CA PRO A 629 -27.70 -43.50 20.37
C PRO A 629 -28.14 -42.46 21.43
N ASN A 630 -27.53 -41.26 21.45
CA ASN A 630 -28.06 -40.11 22.19
C ASN A 630 -29.47 -39.71 21.75
N MET A 631 -29.81 -39.79 20.45
CA MET A 631 -31.17 -39.51 20.00
C MET A 631 -32.15 -40.62 20.43
N ALA A 632 -31.70 -41.88 20.45
CA ALA A 632 -32.47 -42.98 21.03
C ALA A 632 -32.69 -42.80 22.55
N ARG A 633 -31.71 -42.28 23.29
CA ARG A 633 -31.90 -41.87 24.70
C ARG A 633 -32.95 -40.76 24.85
N MET A 634 -33.06 -39.86 23.88
CA MET A 634 -34.11 -38.83 23.86
C MET A 634 -35.51 -39.42 23.59
N VAL A 635 -35.61 -40.47 22.74
CA VAL A 635 -36.85 -41.25 22.57
C VAL A 635 -37.24 -41.96 23.87
N TYR A 636 -36.32 -42.67 24.53
CA TYR A 636 -36.59 -43.30 25.82
C TYR A 636 -37.00 -42.29 26.90
N ALA A 637 -36.39 -41.10 26.95
CA ALA A 637 -36.80 -40.04 27.86
C ALA A 637 -38.24 -39.54 27.59
N LEU A 638 -38.64 -39.46 26.32
CA LEU A 638 -40.01 -39.14 25.92
C LEU A 638 -41.01 -40.24 26.35
N GLU A 639 -40.64 -41.51 26.22
CA GLU A 639 -41.45 -42.62 26.75
C GLU A 639 -41.64 -42.49 28.27
N TRP A 640 -40.56 -42.34 29.05
CA TRP A 640 -40.64 -42.17 30.50
C TRP A 640 -41.53 -41.00 30.92
N LEU A 641 -41.50 -39.87 30.19
CA LEU A 641 -42.39 -38.74 30.42
C LEU A 641 -43.88 -39.11 30.22
N GLN A 642 -44.19 -39.91 29.20
CA GLN A 642 -45.56 -40.42 28.97
C GLN A 642 -46.02 -41.34 30.11
N TRP A 643 -45.16 -42.23 30.61
CA TRP A 643 -45.49 -43.10 31.76
C TRP A 643 -45.81 -42.28 33.03
N ILE A 644 -45.03 -41.21 33.30
CA ILE A 644 -45.28 -40.29 34.42
C ILE A 644 -46.61 -39.55 34.24
N LEU A 645 -46.89 -39.03 33.04
CA LEU A 645 -48.14 -38.33 32.74
C LEU A 645 -49.38 -39.23 32.89
N MET A 646 -49.30 -40.49 32.45
CA MET A 646 -50.38 -41.47 32.63
C MET A 646 -50.63 -41.82 34.10
N SER A 647 -49.58 -41.83 34.93
CA SER A 647 -49.70 -42.01 36.38
C SER A 647 -50.41 -40.82 37.04
N LEU A 648 -50.01 -39.59 36.69
CA LEU A 648 -50.68 -38.36 37.17
C LEU A 648 -52.15 -38.30 36.75
N PHE A 649 -52.47 -38.69 35.51
CA PHE A 649 -53.85 -38.77 35.04
C PHE A 649 -54.67 -39.84 35.78
N ALA A 650 -54.10 -41.02 36.00
CA ALA A 650 -54.76 -42.08 36.79
C ALA A 650 -55.02 -41.63 38.24
N PHE A 651 -54.10 -40.88 38.85
CA PHE A 651 -54.29 -40.29 40.18
C PHE A 651 -55.41 -39.24 40.20
N ALA A 652 -55.46 -38.35 39.20
CA ALA A 652 -56.53 -37.37 39.06
C ALA A 652 -57.92 -38.02 38.86
N CYS A 653 -57.99 -39.14 38.14
CA CYS A 653 -59.23 -39.93 38.04
C CYS A 653 -59.64 -40.56 39.38
N LEU A 654 -58.68 -41.08 40.16
CA LEU A 654 -58.92 -41.65 41.50
C LEU A 654 -59.47 -40.58 42.45
N ASP A 655 -58.81 -39.41 42.52
CA ASP A 655 -59.26 -38.26 43.31
C ASP A 655 -60.69 -37.82 42.94
N ARG A 656 -61.02 -37.74 41.64
CA ARG A 656 -62.37 -37.35 41.20
C ARG A 656 -63.47 -38.39 41.51
N LEU A 657 -63.10 -39.65 41.66
CA LEU A 657 -64.02 -40.75 42.02
C LEU A 657 -64.24 -40.92 43.53
N VAL A 658 -63.27 -40.51 44.36
CA VAL A 658 -63.35 -40.65 45.83
C VAL A 658 -63.60 -39.32 46.55
N GLY A 659 -63.31 -38.19 45.89
CA GLY A 659 -63.59 -36.86 46.39
C GLY A 659 -65.05 -36.61 46.73
N THR A 660 -65.31 -35.53 47.47
CA THR A 660 -66.58 -35.17 48.11
C THR A 660 -67.76 -34.87 47.17
N TRP A 661 -67.66 -35.18 45.88
CA TRP A 661 -68.60 -34.77 44.83
C TRP A 661 -69.19 -35.91 43.99
N SER A 662 -68.86 -37.19 44.26
CA SER A 662 -69.32 -38.30 43.40
C SER A 662 -69.76 -39.60 44.09
N VAL A 663 -69.19 -39.99 45.25
CA VAL A 663 -69.62 -41.21 45.98
C VAL A 663 -69.74 -41.03 47.51
N ALA A 664 -68.93 -40.14 48.11
CA ALA A 664 -68.73 -40.04 49.56
C ALA A 664 -69.98 -39.75 50.40
N ASP A 665 -70.94 -38.97 49.87
CA ASP A 665 -72.15 -38.56 50.59
C ASP A 665 -73.33 -39.54 50.49
N THR A 666 -73.17 -40.68 49.80
CA THR A 666 -74.20 -41.74 49.80
C THR A 666 -74.16 -42.53 51.12
N ASP A 667 -75.30 -42.66 51.82
CA ASP A 667 -75.36 -43.26 53.17
C ASP A 667 -74.75 -44.67 53.26
N TRP A 668 -74.87 -45.50 52.21
CA TRP A 668 -74.28 -46.85 52.17
C TRP A 668 -72.75 -46.86 52.13
N PHE A 669 -72.12 -45.77 51.66
CA PHE A 669 -70.68 -45.63 51.52
C PHE A 669 -70.07 -44.80 52.67
N ARG A 670 -70.85 -43.92 53.31
CA ARG A 670 -70.41 -43.02 54.39
C ARG A 670 -69.77 -43.77 55.57
N SER A 671 -70.32 -44.93 55.93
CA SER A 671 -69.78 -45.80 56.98
C SER A 671 -68.40 -46.40 56.61
N VAL A 672 -68.18 -46.72 55.34
CA VAL A 672 -66.90 -47.18 54.81
C VAL A 672 -65.90 -46.03 54.74
N TYR A 673 -66.34 -44.85 54.31
CA TYR A 673 -65.52 -43.63 54.25
C TYR A 673 -64.93 -43.27 55.63
N GLN A 674 -65.76 -43.19 56.68
CA GLN A 674 -65.27 -42.89 58.04
C GLN A 674 -64.39 -44.01 58.62
N ALA A 675 -64.68 -45.27 58.31
CA ALA A 675 -63.87 -46.39 58.78
C ALA A 675 -62.47 -46.45 58.12
N LEU A 676 -62.38 -46.06 56.85
CA LEU A 676 -61.18 -46.27 56.02
C LEU A 676 -60.30 -45.02 55.87
N ILE A 677 -60.90 -43.83 55.76
CA ILE A 677 -60.20 -42.57 55.48
C ILE A 677 -59.94 -41.79 56.79
N GLU A 678 -60.96 -41.54 57.60
CA GLU A 678 -60.80 -40.75 58.84
C GLU A 678 -59.97 -41.49 59.91
N ARG A 679 -60.16 -42.81 60.06
CA ARG A 679 -59.50 -43.62 61.10
C ARG A 679 -58.18 -44.28 60.68
N GLY A 680 -57.82 -44.25 59.40
CA GLY A 680 -56.72 -45.06 58.87
C GLY A 680 -56.03 -44.49 57.62
N PRO A 681 -55.52 -43.24 57.64
CA PRO A 681 -54.96 -42.60 56.44
C PRO A 681 -53.84 -43.39 55.76
N MET A 682 -53.01 -44.14 56.52
CA MET A 682 -51.98 -45.02 55.95
C MET A 682 -52.55 -46.26 55.23
N VAL A 683 -53.71 -46.77 55.67
CA VAL A 683 -54.42 -47.87 55.02
C VAL A 683 -55.06 -47.36 53.72
N TRP A 684 -55.68 -46.17 53.78
CA TRP A 684 -56.19 -45.52 52.58
C TRP A 684 -55.09 -45.19 51.56
N PHE A 685 -53.92 -44.73 52.01
CA PHE A 685 -52.75 -44.47 51.16
C PHE A 685 -52.26 -45.74 50.46
N LEU A 686 -52.07 -46.84 51.19
CA LEU A 686 -51.65 -48.12 50.62
C LEU A 686 -52.68 -48.68 49.62
N LEU A 687 -53.98 -48.57 49.93
CA LEU A 687 -55.05 -49.00 49.03
C LEU A 687 -55.10 -48.13 47.76
N SER A 688 -54.94 -46.81 47.90
CA SER A 688 -54.87 -45.86 46.79
C SER A 688 -53.68 -46.13 45.89
N PHE A 689 -52.51 -46.45 46.47
CA PHE A 689 -51.31 -46.77 45.71
C PHE A 689 -51.44 -48.12 44.98
N LEU A 690 -52.09 -49.12 45.59
CA LEU A 690 -52.44 -50.38 44.92
C LEU A 690 -53.43 -50.17 43.77
N LEU A 691 -54.44 -49.32 43.95
CA LEU A 691 -55.44 -49.03 42.91
C LEU A 691 -54.84 -48.18 41.78
N LEU A 692 -53.94 -47.24 42.09
CA LEU A 692 -53.13 -46.51 41.13
C LEU A 692 -52.21 -47.46 40.34
N ALA A 693 -51.51 -48.38 41.01
CA ALA A 693 -50.68 -49.40 40.37
C ALA A 693 -51.51 -50.32 39.45
N ALA A 694 -52.72 -50.70 39.86
CA ALA A 694 -53.64 -51.47 39.03
C ALA A 694 -54.17 -50.68 37.82
N MET A 695 -54.54 -49.41 37.99
CA MET A 695 -55.00 -48.55 36.90
C MET A 695 -53.88 -48.24 35.89
N THR A 696 -52.69 -47.87 36.38
CA THR A 696 -51.52 -47.62 35.53
C THR A 696 -51.07 -48.90 34.82
N TRP A 697 -51.03 -50.06 35.51
CA TRP A 697 -50.78 -51.35 34.87
C TRP A 697 -51.84 -51.70 33.82
N PHE A 698 -53.12 -51.41 34.07
CA PHE A 698 -54.19 -51.67 33.11
C PHE A 698 -54.14 -50.74 31.89
N MET A 699 -53.87 -49.45 32.08
CA MET A 699 -53.64 -48.50 30.98
C MET A 699 -52.37 -48.85 30.20
N ALA A 700 -51.27 -49.18 30.89
CA ALA A 700 -50.03 -49.65 30.28
C ALA A 700 -50.19 -50.98 29.54
N TYR A 701 -51.00 -51.92 30.07
CA TYR A 701 -51.33 -53.17 29.40
C TYR A 701 -52.19 -52.90 28.15
N ARG A 702 -53.18 -51.99 28.23
CA ARG A 702 -53.97 -51.55 27.07
C ARG A 702 -53.11 -50.85 26.01
N TYR A 703 -52.23 -49.94 26.41
CA TYR A 703 -51.30 -49.24 25.55
C TYR A 703 -50.29 -50.20 24.92
N ASN A 704 -49.53 -50.97 25.71
CA ASN A 704 -48.58 -51.94 25.18
C ASN A 704 -49.25 -53.03 24.34
N ARG A 705 -50.47 -53.46 24.65
CA ARG A 705 -51.23 -54.42 23.80
C ARG A 705 -51.73 -53.77 22.51
N ARG A 706 -51.90 -52.44 22.47
CA ARG A 706 -52.23 -51.69 21.26
C ARG A 706 -50.98 -51.38 20.42
N ALA A 707 -49.98 -50.75 21.03
CA ALA A 707 -48.69 -50.47 20.41
C ALA A 707 -48.00 -51.74 19.87
N ARG A 708 -47.99 -52.86 20.63
CA ARG A 708 -47.46 -54.13 20.09
C ARG A 708 -48.31 -54.69 18.95
N ARG A 709 -49.63 -54.46 18.91
CA ARG A 709 -50.45 -54.83 17.74
C ARG A 709 -50.14 -53.96 16.53
N GLU A 710 -49.92 -52.67 16.72
CA GLU A 710 -49.65 -51.73 15.62
C GLU A 710 -48.20 -51.89 15.09
N LEU A 711 -47.23 -52.19 15.97
CA LEU A 711 -45.81 -52.41 15.65
C LEU A 711 -45.45 -53.82 15.17
N GLN A 712 -46.08 -54.89 15.69
CA GLN A 712 -45.77 -56.27 15.24
C GLN A 712 -46.49 -56.65 13.94
N ASP A 713 -47.47 -55.83 13.51
CA ASP A 713 -48.32 -56.13 12.37
C ASP A 713 -47.95 -55.34 11.10
N THR A 714 -47.42 -54.12 11.25
CA THR A 714 -46.98 -53.32 10.10
C THR A 714 -45.59 -53.76 9.64
N VAL A 715 -45.50 -54.29 8.42
CA VAL A 715 -44.23 -54.60 7.76
C VAL A 715 -43.92 -53.50 6.75
N THR A 716 -42.76 -52.86 6.91
CA THR A 716 -42.23 -51.88 5.95
C THR A 716 -41.01 -52.47 5.23
N VAL A 717 -40.98 -52.36 3.89
CA VAL A 717 -39.86 -52.78 3.04
C VAL A 717 -39.52 -51.62 2.13
N ARG A 718 -38.32 -51.04 2.32
CA ARG A 718 -37.79 -49.97 1.49
C ARG A 718 -36.86 -50.55 0.42
N LEU A 719 -37.19 -50.26 -0.83
CA LEU A 719 -36.47 -50.69 -2.03
C LEU A 719 -35.77 -49.46 -2.61
N GLU A 720 -34.46 -49.51 -2.76
CA GLU A 720 -33.75 -48.55 -3.61
C GLU A 720 -33.77 -49.06 -5.04
N ILE A 721 -34.21 -48.20 -5.97
CA ILE A 721 -34.39 -48.57 -7.39
C ILE A 721 -33.32 -47.86 -8.21
N ARG A 722 -33.19 -46.54 -8.08
CA ARG A 722 -32.19 -45.68 -8.73
C ARG A 722 -32.15 -45.85 -10.26
N GLN A 723 -33.32 -45.96 -10.90
CA GLN A 723 -33.48 -46.11 -12.35
C GLN A 723 -34.21 -44.92 -12.98
N SER A 724 -33.92 -44.69 -14.26
CA SER A 724 -34.53 -43.65 -15.10
C SER A 724 -36.01 -43.91 -15.35
N MET A 725 -36.78 -42.83 -15.46
CA MET A 725 -38.24 -42.83 -15.39
C MET A 725 -38.87 -41.91 -16.44
N ASN A 726 -39.95 -42.36 -17.07
CA ASN A 726 -40.74 -41.51 -17.95
C ASN A 726 -41.75 -40.69 -17.14
N GLN A 727 -41.43 -39.41 -16.89
CA GLN A 727 -42.25 -38.51 -16.06
C GLN A 727 -43.72 -38.40 -16.56
N ALA A 728 -43.94 -38.23 -17.87
CA ALA A 728 -45.29 -38.12 -18.45
C ALA A 728 -46.11 -39.42 -18.40
N ARG A 729 -45.47 -40.56 -18.11
CA ARG A 729 -46.13 -41.84 -17.78
C ARG A 729 -46.32 -42.01 -16.27
N LEU A 730 -45.38 -41.56 -15.44
CA LEU A 730 -45.57 -41.48 -14.00
C LEU A 730 -46.80 -40.62 -13.65
N ASP A 731 -46.93 -39.43 -14.21
CA ASP A 731 -48.03 -38.51 -13.88
C ASP A 731 -49.40 -39.14 -14.19
N LYS A 732 -49.49 -39.94 -15.27
CA LYS A 732 -50.69 -40.72 -15.63
C LYS A 732 -50.91 -41.89 -14.68
N PHE A 733 -49.85 -42.60 -14.29
CA PHE A 733 -49.90 -43.70 -13.32
C PHE A 733 -50.39 -43.21 -11.95
N LEU A 734 -49.87 -42.07 -11.46
CA LEU A 734 -50.28 -41.46 -10.20
C LEU A 734 -51.70 -40.88 -10.25
N ALA A 735 -52.11 -40.28 -11.38
CA ALA A 735 -53.47 -39.74 -11.56
C ALA A 735 -54.59 -40.81 -11.49
N ILE A 736 -54.27 -42.09 -11.65
CA ILE A 736 -55.21 -43.23 -11.54
C ILE A 736 -55.29 -43.75 -10.08
N ARG A 737 -54.36 -43.36 -9.20
CA ARG A 737 -54.24 -43.89 -7.82
C ARG A 737 -54.70 -42.90 -6.75
N THR A 738 -55.13 -43.43 -5.62
CA THR A 738 -55.58 -42.66 -4.45
C THR A 738 -54.38 -42.10 -3.68
N VAL A 739 -53.77 -41.04 -4.23
CA VAL A 739 -52.67 -40.31 -3.60
C VAL A 739 -53.13 -39.69 -2.28
N LEU A 740 -52.45 -40.05 -1.19
CA LEU A 740 -52.70 -39.58 0.17
C LEU A 740 -51.99 -38.25 0.47
N ASN A 741 -50.75 -38.10 -0.01
CA ASN A 741 -49.90 -36.94 0.24
C ASN A 741 -48.74 -36.89 -0.77
N THR A 742 -48.35 -35.67 -1.15
CA THR A 742 -47.17 -35.36 -1.96
C THR A 742 -46.40 -34.22 -1.31
N SER A 743 -45.12 -34.42 -0.99
CA SER A 743 -44.22 -33.38 -0.49
C SER A 743 -43.05 -33.13 -1.44
N TRP A 744 -42.55 -31.89 -1.45
CA TRP A 744 -41.49 -31.42 -2.32
C TRP A 744 -40.34 -30.87 -1.48
N ASP A 745 -39.21 -31.57 -1.48
CA ASP A 745 -37.96 -31.08 -0.90
C ASP A 745 -37.12 -30.47 -2.04
N LEU A 746 -36.89 -29.15 -2.00
CA LEU A 746 -36.12 -28.42 -3.00
C LEU A 746 -34.73 -28.09 -2.43
N GLY A 747 -33.70 -28.83 -2.84
CA GLY A 747 -32.31 -28.64 -2.42
C GLY A 747 -31.41 -28.11 -3.53
N PRO A 748 -30.22 -27.56 -3.20
CA PRO A 748 -29.24 -27.12 -4.20
C PRO A 748 -28.60 -28.29 -4.98
N GLU A 749 -28.66 -29.51 -4.45
CA GLU A 749 -28.16 -30.74 -5.11
C GLU A 749 -29.24 -31.46 -5.95
N GLY A 750 -30.47 -30.94 -6.00
CA GLY A 750 -31.57 -31.48 -6.80
C GLY A 750 -32.93 -31.37 -6.14
N ASP A 751 -33.98 -31.65 -6.92
CA ASP A 751 -35.34 -31.83 -6.40
C ASP A 751 -35.57 -33.25 -5.87
N ARG A 752 -36.41 -33.36 -4.84
CA ARG A 752 -36.84 -34.63 -4.28
C ARG A 752 -38.33 -34.59 -3.97
N VAL A 753 -39.10 -35.31 -4.76
CA VAL A 753 -40.54 -35.44 -4.61
C VAL A 753 -40.84 -36.76 -3.89
N VAL A 754 -41.67 -36.70 -2.84
CA VAL A 754 -42.13 -37.88 -2.11
C VAL A 754 -43.64 -37.97 -2.23
N VAL A 755 -44.13 -39.00 -2.93
CA VAL A 755 -45.55 -39.26 -3.17
C VAL A 755 -45.96 -40.53 -2.44
N SER A 756 -47.10 -40.51 -1.75
CA SER A 756 -47.65 -41.69 -1.08
C SER A 756 -49.10 -41.96 -1.48
N TRP A 757 -49.45 -43.22 -1.71
CA TRP A 757 -50.79 -43.67 -2.13
C TRP A 757 -51.16 -45.03 -1.53
N ILE A 758 -52.42 -45.44 -1.71
CA ILE A 758 -52.89 -46.81 -1.42
C ILE A 758 -53.21 -47.49 -2.75
N GLU A 759 -52.86 -48.77 -2.86
CA GLU A 759 -53.10 -49.54 -4.09
C GLU A 759 -54.53 -50.10 -4.13
N ASP A 760 -55.27 -49.83 -5.21
CA ASP A 760 -56.70 -50.14 -5.31
C ASP A 760 -57.06 -51.31 -6.27
N ASP A 761 -57.91 -52.18 -5.73
CA ASP A 761 -58.93 -53.07 -6.31
C ASP A 761 -58.61 -54.23 -7.28
N ASP A 762 -57.36 -54.45 -7.71
CA ASP A 762 -56.95 -55.77 -8.27
C ASP A 762 -56.64 -56.80 -7.15
N PHE A 763 -57.66 -57.06 -6.33
CA PHE A 763 -57.51 -57.46 -4.93
C PHE A 763 -56.94 -58.88 -4.67
N ALA A 764 -57.11 -59.82 -5.61
CA ALA A 764 -56.80 -61.24 -5.36
C ALA A 764 -55.35 -61.64 -5.67
N THR A 765 -54.81 -61.20 -6.81
CA THR A 765 -53.67 -61.90 -7.46
C THR A 765 -52.31 -61.24 -7.20
N ARG A 766 -52.22 -59.90 -7.25
CA ARG A 766 -50.91 -59.20 -7.29
C ARG A 766 -50.30 -58.99 -5.90
N TRP A 767 -51.12 -58.71 -4.89
CA TRP A 767 -50.69 -58.37 -3.51
C TRP A 767 -51.19 -59.36 -2.44
N SER A 768 -51.52 -60.58 -2.84
CA SER A 768 -51.86 -61.69 -1.92
C SER A 768 -53.00 -61.39 -0.94
N GLY A 769 -53.99 -60.59 -1.37
CA GLY A 769 -55.20 -60.26 -0.58
C GLY A 769 -55.11 -59.02 0.32
N VAL A 770 -54.03 -58.23 0.26
CA VAL A 770 -53.84 -57.03 1.10
C VAL A 770 -53.64 -55.78 0.22
N LYS A 771 -54.20 -54.63 0.62
CA LYS A 771 -53.86 -53.32 0.04
C LYS A 771 -52.57 -52.78 0.67
N PRO A 772 -51.43 -52.71 -0.03
CA PRO A 772 -50.26 -51.99 0.45
C PRO A 772 -50.48 -50.48 0.37
N ARG A 773 -49.86 -49.74 1.31
CA ARG A 773 -49.58 -48.31 1.17
C ARG A 773 -48.16 -48.16 0.62
N MET A 774 -48.04 -47.45 -0.49
CA MET A 774 -46.78 -47.15 -1.16
C MET A 774 -46.29 -45.74 -0.81
N VAL A 775 -44.97 -45.56 -0.75
CA VAL A 775 -44.32 -44.25 -0.68
C VAL A 775 -43.14 -44.24 -1.65
N MET A 776 -43.25 -43.51 -2.75
CA MET A 776 -42.18 -43.35 -3.75
C MET A 776 -41.43 -42.04 -3.55
N THR A 777 -40.12 -42.09 -3.65
CA THR A 777 -39.22 -40.94 -3.72
C THR A 777 -38.58 -40.89 -5.11
N TYR A 778 -38.71 -39.77 -5.82
CA TYR A 778 -38.08 -39.53 -7.12
C TYR A 778 -37.54 -38.10 -7.23
N SER A 779 -36.61 -37.88 -8.17
CA SER A 779 -36.24 -36.56 -8.66
C SER A 779 -36.90 -36.36 -10.03
N ALA A 780 -37.53 -35.19 -10.26
CA ALA A 780 -38.06 -34.86 -11.58
C ALA A 780 -36.97 -34.22 -12.45
N GLN A 781 -36.07 -33.41 -11.88
CA GLN A 781 -34.89 -32.86 -12.57
C GLN A 781 -34.01 -33.95 -13.17
N LEU A 782 -33.72 -35.02 -12.42
CA LEU A 782 -32.94 -36.16 -12.90
C LEU A 782 -33.81 -37.23 -13.59
N SER A 783 -35.15 -37.10 -13.55
CA SER A 783 -36.12 -38.08 -14.05
C SER A 783 -35.81 -39.51 -13.59
N GLN A 784 -35.57 -39.70 -12.28
CA GLN A 784 -35.15 -40.97 -11.68
C GLN A 784 -35.93 -41.32 -10.42
N ILE A 785 -36.39 -42.57 -10.30
CA ILE A 785 -36.97 -43.12 -9.07
C ILE A 785 -35.83 -43.52 -8.14
N LEU A 786 -35.68 -42.82 -7.02
CA LEU A 786 -34.63 -43.07 -6.04
C LEU A 786 -34.97 -44.29 -5.18
N ALA A 787 -36.17 -44.33 -4.61
CA ALA A 787 -36.63 -45.42 -3.76
C ALA A 787 -38.16 -45.57 -3.73
N VAL A 788 -38.65 -46.79 -3.45
CA VAL A 788 -40.05 -47.09 -3.16
C VAL A 788 -40.13 -47.85 -1.83
N GLU A 789 -40.92 -47.36 -0.89
CA GLU A 789 -41.22 -48.03 0.37
C GLU A 789 -42.63 -48.63 0.33
N VAL A 790 -42.71 -49.93 0.56
CA VAL A 790 -43.95 -50.72 0.60
C VAL A 790 -44.30 -50.96 2.06
N SER A 791 -45.52 -50.61 2.48
CA SER A 791 -46.00 -50.84 3.84
C SER A 791 -47.33 -51.58 3.85
N PHE A 792 -47.44 -52.68 4.61
CA PHE A 792 -48.65 -53.50 4.68
C PHE A 792 -48.84 -54.15 6.05
N GLN A 793 -50.08 -54.55 6.36
CA GLN A 793 -50.44 -55.21 7.61
C GLN A 793 -50.45 -56.74 7.44
N ARG A 794 -49.68 -57.42 8.29
CA ARG A 794 -49.44 -58.88 8.23
C ARG A 794 -50.67 -59.70 8.64
N SER A 795 -51.55 -59.16 9.47
CA SER A 795 -52.77 -59.79 9.97
C SER A 795 -53.90 -59.89 8.94
N LEU A 796 -53.82 -59.09 7.87
CA LEU A 796 -54.79 -59.10 6.77
C LEU A 796 -54.46 -60.16 5.70
N ILE A 797 -53.29 -60.80 5.74
CA ILE A 797 -52.93 -61.89 4.82
C ILE A 797 -53.78 -63.13 5.16
N PRO A 798 -54.67 -63.63 4.27
CA PRO A 798 -55.62 -64.68 4.63
C PRO A 798 -55.00 -66.05 4.92
N ASP A 799 -53.85 -66.34 4.33
CA ASP A 799 -53.17 -67.64 4.42
C ASP A 799 -51.72 -67.47 4.90
N ARG A 800 -51.31 -68.32 5.86
CA ARG A 800 -49.96 -68.26 6.46
C ARG A 800 -48.88 -68.93 5.60
N ALA A 801 -49.26 -69.67 4.56
CA ALA A 801 -48.32 -70.32 3.66
C ALA A 801 -47.60 -69.33 2.70
N THR A 802 -48.27 -68.26 2.28
CA THR A 802 -47.75 -67.25 1.34
C THR A 802 -46.95 -66.16 2.06
N HIS A 803 -45.78 -66.54 2.59
CA HIS A 803 -44.83 -65.57 3.14
C HIS A 803 -44.16 -64.77 2.02
N LEU A 804 -44.70 -63.59 1.71
CA LEU A 804 -44.05 -62.59 0.85
C LEU A 804 -42.62 -62.33 1.35
N SER A 805 -41.60 -62.68 0.58
CA SER A 805 -40.22 -62.29 0.87
C SER A 805 -39.96 -60.84 0.43
N PRO A 806 -38.92 -60.18 0.95
CA PRO A 806 -38.49 -58.88 0.43
C PRO A 806 -38.10 -58.91 -1.06
N GLN A 807 -37.72 -60.08 -1.59
CA GLN A 807 -37.42 -60.28 -3.01
C GLN A 807 -38.72 -60.35 -3.83
N ASP A 808 -39.72 -61.15 -3.42
CA ASP A 808 -41.04 -61.18 -4.07
C ASP A 808 -41.68 -59.78 -4.12
N LEU A 809 -41.51 -58.99 -3.06
CA LEU A 809 -42.01 -57.61 -2.99
C LEU A 809 -41.25 -56.68 -3.94
N ARG A 810 -39.92 -56.81 -4.04
CA ARG A 810 -39.11 -56.08 -5.02
C ARG A 810 -39.58 -56.37 -6.44
N ASP A 811 -39.71 -57.65 -6.77
CA ASP A 811 -40.01 -58.08 -8.14
C ASP A 811 -41.45 -57.71 -8.53
N ARG A 812 -42.41 -57.74 -7.57
CA ARG A 812 -43.77 -57.23 -7.78
C ARG A 812 -43.85 -55.71 -7.94
N VAL A 813 -43.01 -54.93 -7.25
CA VAL A 813 -42.93 -53.46 -7.41
C VAL A 813 -42.29 -53.11 -8.75
N LEU A 814 -41.17 -53.75 -9.11
CA LEU A 814 -40.53 -53.55 -10.41
C LEU A 814 -41.49 -53.93 -11.54
N ALA A 815 -42.10 -55.11 -11.49
CA ALA A 815 -43.10 -55.53 -12.48
C ALA A 815 -44.36 -54.64 -12.50
N LEU A 816 -44.68 -53.91 -11.43
CA LEU A 816 -45.76 -52.91 -11.42
C LEU A 816 -45.35 -51.66 -12.21
N LEU A 817 -44.17 -51.11 -11.95
CA LEU A 817 -43.68 -49.91 -12.64
C LEU A 817 -43.40 -50.20 -14.13
N ASP A 818 -42.82 -51.37 -14.41
CA ASP A 818 -42.56 -51.89 -15.75
C ASP A 818 -43.85 -52.15 -16.54
N SER A 819 -44.88 -52.77 -15.93
CA SER A 819 -46.19 -53.00 -16.58
C SER A 819 -47.00 -51.72 -16.90
N ASN A 820 -46.50 -50.54 -16.52
CA ASN A 820 -47.08 -49.23 -16.86
C ASN A 820 -46.09 -48.37 -17.69
N ASP A 821 -44.99 -48.96 -18.17
CA ASP A 821 -43.85 -48.32 -18.82
C ASP A 821 -43.32 -47.07 -18.05
N VAL A 822 -43.34 -47.10 -16.71
CA VAL A 822 -42.86 -45.98 -15.87
C VAL A 822 -41.34 -45.97 -15.81
N LEU A 823 -40.72 -47.15 -15.76
CA LEU A 823 -39.27 -47.34 -15.89
C LEU A 823 -38.85 -47.24 -17.36
N VAL A 824 -37.65 -46.72 -17.62
CA VAL A 824 -37.01 -46.76 -18.93
C VAL A 824 -35.92 -47.85 -18.91
N PRO A 825 -35.91 -48.82 -19.86
CA PRO A 825 -34.82 -49.79 -19.97
C PRO A 825 -33.47 -49.10 -20.20
N ASP A 826 -32.40 -49.60 -19.57
CA ASP A 826 -31.08 -48.96 -19.61
C ASP A 826 -30.50 -48.81 -21.03
N GLU A 827 -30.96 -49.60 -22.01
CA GLU A 827 -30.60 -49.49 -23.44
C GLU A 827 -31.18 -48.24 -24.14
N PHE A 828 -32.20 -47.59 -23.54
CA PHE A 828 -32.89 -46.41 -24.10
C PHE A 828 -32.75 -45.15 -23.21
N ALA A 829 -31.85 -45.16 -22.23
CA ALA A 829 -31.46 -43.93 -21.55
C ALA A 829 -30.73 -43.00 -22.56
N PRO A 830 -31.20 -41.76 -22.79
CA PRO A 830 -30.41 -40.78 -23.53
C PRO A 830 -29.11 -40.52 -22.77
N GLU A 831 -28.01 -40.29 -23.48
CA GLU A 831 -26.64 -40.19 -22.93
C GLU A 831 -26.40 -38.84 -22.19
N LEU A 832 -27.22 -38.60 -21.16
CA LEU A 832 -27.00 -37.56 -20.16
C LEU A 832 -25.74 -37.90 -19.37
N VAL A 833 -24.81 -36.94 -19.30
CA VAL A 833 -23.46 -37.13 -18.76
C VAL A 833 -23.49 -37.30 -17.23
N MET A 834 -23.85 -38.50 -16.80
CA MET A 834 -23.72 -38.97 -15.43
C MET A 834 -22.23 -39.08 -15.10
N GLY A 835 -21.68 -38.06 -14.43
CA GLY A 835 -20.33 -38.12 -13.88
C GLY A 835 -20.16 -39.40 -13.05
N PRO A 836 -19.06 -40.15 -13.21
CA PRO A 836 -19.05 -41.57 -12.85
C PRO A 836 -19.41 -41.81 -11.38
N SER A 837 -20.32 -42.77 -11.18
CA SER A 837 -20.74 -43.27 -9.86
C SER A 837 -19.56 -43.45 -8.93
N GLU A 838 -19.70 -43.13 -7.65
CA GLU A 838 -18.62 -43.28 -6.67
C GLU A 838 -18.07 -44.72 -6.63
N ALA A 839 -18.92 -45.74 -6.80
CA ALA A 839 -18.47 -47.12 -6.92
C ALA A 839 -17.59 -47.37 -8.16
N ALA A 840 -17.86 -46.68 -9.27
CA ALA A 840 -17.04 -46.75 -10.49
C ALA A 840 -15.75 -45.90 -10.38
N LYS A 841 -15.80 -44.73 -9.72
CA LYS A 841 -14.62 -43.94 -9.35
C LYS A 841 -13.70 -44.75 -8.44
N ASP A 842 -14.24 -45.39 -7.41
CA ASP A 842 -13.48 -46.14 -6.43
C ASP A 842 -12.97 -47.48 -6.99
N ALA A 843 -13.74 -48.14 -7.88
CA ALA A 843 -13.24 -49.28 -8.67
C ALA A 843 -12.12 -48.87 -9.64
N LYS A 844 -12.21 -47.69 -10.28
CA LYS A 844 -11.15 -47.16 -11.15
C LYS A 844 -9.93 -46.70 -10.34
N ARG A 845 -10.12 -46.15 -9.14
CA ARG A 845 -9.06 -45.75 -8.20
C ARG A 845 -8.33 -46.97 -7.62
N LYS A 846 -9.06 -48.03 -7.30
CA LYS A 846 -8.50 -49.34 -6.93
C LYS A 846 -7.77 -50.00 -8.10
N ARG A 847 -8.33 -50.01 -9.31
CA ARG A 847 -7.62 -50.48 -10.52
C ARG A 847 -6.37 -49.66 -10.83
N ALA A 848 -6.38 -48.35 -10.63
CA ALA A 848 -5.20 -47.50 -10.81
C ALA A 848 -4.14 -47.71 -9.71
N LEU A 849 -4.56 -48.03 -8.47
CA LEU A 849 -3.65 -48.45 -7.40
C LEU A 849 -3.04 -49.82 -7.68
N PHE A 850 -3.83 -50.80 -8.12
CA PHE A 850 -3.32 -52.13 -8.49
C PHE A 850 -2.42 -52.07 -9.73
N ALA A 851 -2.82 -51.41 -10.80
CA ALA A 851 -1.99 -51.27 -12.01
C ALA A 851 -0.72 -50.42 -11.77
N ARG A 852 -0.70 -49.58 -10.72
CA ARG A 852 0.51 -48.88 -10.28
C ARG A 852 1.41 -49.78 -9.42
N ALA A 853 0.85 -50.61 -8.55
CA ALA A 853 1.61 -51.61 -7.81
C ALA A 853 2.22 -52.67 -8.75
N GLU A 854 1.48 -53.12 -9.77
CA GLU A 854 1.96 -54.02 -10.83
C GLU A 854 3.02 -53.35 -11.75
N ALA A 855 3.12 -52.02 -11.75
CA ALA A 855 4.13 -51.26 -12.50
C ALA A 855 5.33 -50.81 -11.64
N GLU A 856 5.32 -51.08 -10.33
CA GLU A 856 6.40 -50.78 -9.37
C GLU A 856 7.16 -52.06 -8.93
N ASP A 857 6.84 -53.23 -9.50
CA ASP A 857 7.42 -54.56 -9.14
C ASP A 857 8.52 -55.06 -10.13
N ASP A 858 8.62 -54.49 -11.34
CA ASP A 858 9.75 -54.71 -12.29
C ASP A 858 10.87 -53.66 -12.03
N GLY A 859 11.48 -53.70 -10.83
CA GLY A 859 12.25 -52.56 -10.29
C GLY A 859 13.61 -52.82 -9.60
N ASP A 860 14.08 -54.06 -9.52
CA ASP A 860 15.38 -54.50 -8.94
C ASP A 860 15.61 -54.18 -7.42
N SER A 861 16.77 -54.57 -6.89
CA SER A 861 16.91 -55.21 -5.57
C SER A 861 17.75 -54.46 -4.50
N ASP A 862 17.82 -55.08 -3.30
CA ASP A 862 18.78 -54.85 -2.19
C ASP A 862 18.70 -53.58 -1.31
N LEU A 863 18.03 -53.67 -0.14
CA LEU A 863 18.70 -53.92 1.18
C LEU A 863 17.80 -53.88 2.45
N ALA A 864 17.82 -55.01 3.19
CA ALA A 864 17.67 -55.27 4.65
C ALA A 864 16.74 -54.43 5.60
N PRO A 865 16.02 -55.08 6.58
CA PRO A 865 14.98 -54.42 7.40
C PRO A 865 15.28 -54.26 8.92
N PRO A 866 14.48 -53.44 9.64
CA PRO A 866 14.24 -53.56 11.08
C PRO A 866 12.95 -54.36 11.42
N ALA A 867 12.80 -54.80 12.68
CA ALA A 867 11.87 -55.85 13.12
C ALA A 867 10.40 -55.40 13.39
N PRO A 868 9.40 -56.32 13.35
CA PRO A 868 7.98 -56.00 13.47
C PRO A 868 7.45 -55.92 14.90
N PHE A 869 6.41 -55.10 15.11
CA PHE A 869 5.61 -55.08 16.34
C PHE A 869 4.69 -56.31 16.42
N SER A 870 4.76 -57.04 17.54
CA SER A 870 3.82 -58.13 17.86
C SER A 870 2.64 -57.61 18.71
N ARG A 871 1.44 -58.09 18.40
CA ARG A 871 0.28 -58.03 19.30
C ARG A 871 0.36 -59.17 20.32
N ILE A 872 -0.13 -58.96 21.53
CA ILE A 872 -0.92 -59.97 22.26
C ILE A 872 -1.85 -59.30 23.29
N ASN A 873 -2.90 -60.05 23.63
CA ASN A 873 -4.09 -59.69 24.40
C ASN A 873 -3.87 -59.49 25.93
N PRO A 874 -4.90 -59.09 26.70
CA PRO A 874 -4.79 -58.56 28.07
C PRO A 874 -5.09 -59.61 29.17
N ALA A 875 -4.88 -59.23 30.45
CA ALA A 875 -5.78 -59.49 31.59
C ALA A 875 -5.23 -58.95 32.94
N ASP A 876 -6.18 -58.63 33.84
CA ASP A 876 -6.21 -58.81 35.31
C ASP A 876 -5.21 -58.17 36.31
N GLU A 877 -5.84 -57.42 37.23
CA GLU A 877 -5.71 -57.42 38.70
C GLU A 877 -4.36 -57.20 39.44
N GLY A 878 -4.37 -56.26 40.40
CA GLY A 878 -3.72 -56.49 41.70
C GLY A 878 -3.16 -55.28 42.47
N MET A 879 -3.47 -55.22 43.77
CA MET A 879 -2.73 -54.58 44.87
C MET A 879 -2.24 -53.11 44.76
N ALA A 880 -2.91 -52.23 45.52
CA ALA A 880 -2.24 -51.24 46.37
C ALA A 880 -1.84 -51.90 47.73
N PRO A 881 -0.95 -51.34 48.57
CA PRO A 881 -1.15 -50.07 49.31
C PRO A 881 0.18 -49.24 49.42
N GLU A 882 0.43 -48.24 50.29
CA GLU A 882 -0.31 -47.73 51.47
C GLU A 882 -0.20 -46.20 51.72
N LYS A 883 0.78 -45.73 52.52
CA LYS A 883 0.92 -44.39 53.17
C LYS A 883 2.44 -44.05 53.29
N ALA A 884 2.94 -42.88 53.68
CA ALA A 884 2.36 -41.69 54.33
C ALA A 884 3.13 -40.38 53.97
N GLY A 885 2.63 -39.21 54.41
CA GLY A 885 3.38 -37.94 54.48
C GLY A 885 4.28 -37.84 55.73
N PRO A 886 4.71 -36.64 56.21
CA PRO A 886 4.02 -35.33 56.10
C PRO A 886 4.92 -34.12 55.71
N GLY A 887 4.34 -32.91 55.59
CA GLY A 887 5.10 -31.64 55.64
C GLY A 887 4.55 -30.48 54.79
N GLU A 888 3.62 -29.67 55.34
CA GLU A 888 3.25 -28.34 54.82
C GLU A 888 4.14 -27.24 55.50
N PRO A 889 4.28 -26.00 54.99
CA PRO A 889 3.16 -25.13 54.58
C PRO A 889 3.31 -24.25 53.32
N LEU A 890 2.19 -24.15 52.59
CA LEU A 890 1.58 -22.94 52.00
C LEU A 890 2.44 -21.67 51.73
N SER A 891 2.46 -21.23 50.47
CA SER A 891 1.76 -19.99 50.09
C SER A 891 1.47 -19.89 48.57
N ALA A 892 0.24 -19.45 48.24
CA ALA A 892 -0.21 -18.70 47.04
C ALA A 892 0.15 -19.13 45.58
N ARG A 893 -0.64 -18.84 44.54
CA ARG A 893 -2.08 -18.51 44.38
C ARG A 893 -2.41 -18.37 42.87
N GLN A 894 -2.93 -19.39 42.19
CA GLN A 894 -3.56 -19.22 40.86
C GLN A 894 -4.46 -20.41 40.47
N VAL A 895 -5.78 -20.17 40.36
CA VAL A 895 -6.76 -21.00 39.64
C VAL A 895 -7.78 -20.06 39.00
N GLN A 896 -8.37 -20.49 37.88
CA GLN A 896 -9.41 -19.81 37.09
C GLN A 896 -10.75 -19.68 37.86
N PRO A 897 -11.79 -19.14 37.21
CA PRO A 897 -12.85 -20.08 36.81
C PRO A 897 -13.26 -20.01 35.32
N GLN A 898 -13.80 -21.13 34.83
CA GLN A 898 -14.51 -21.23 33.55
C GLN A 898 -15.98 -20.74 33.67
N PRO A 899 -16.68 -20.47 32.55
CA PRO A 899 -18.06 -19.96 32.56
C PRO A 899 -19.13 -21.06 32.65
N MET A 900 -20.37 -20.69 32.98
CA MET A 900 -21.61 -21.08 32.26
C MET A 900 -22.90 -20.47 32.87
N LEU A 901 -23.94 -20.40 32.02
CA LEU A 901 -25.31 -19.83 32.15
C LEU A 901 -26.27 -20.62 33.10
N PRO A 902 -27.59 -20.29 33.23
CA PRO A 902 -28.30 -19.00 33.43
C PRO A 902 -29.47 -19.11 34.48
N SER A 903 -30.28 -18.05 34.71
CA SER A 903 -31.76 -18.11 34.98
C SER A 903 -32.41 -16.72 35.22
N GLU A 904 -33.74 -16.66 35.29
CA GLU A 904 -34.59 -15.45 35.22
C GLU A 904 -35.19 -15.00 36.59
N THR A 905 -35.61 -13.73 36.73
CA THR A 905 -37.05 -13.31 36.80
C THR A 905 -37.33 -11.92 37.45
N ARG A 906 -38.47 -11.33 37.02
CA ARG A 906 -39.46 -10.47 37.74
C ARG A 906 -39.36 -8.92 37.83
N ASP A 907 -40.46 -8.31 37.36
CA ASP A 907 -41.33 -7.25 37.94
C ASP A 907 -40.71 -5.87 38.31
N ALA A 908 -41.00 -4.76 37.59
CA ALA A 908 -42.22 -3.89 37.62
C ALA A 908 -42.13 -2.74 38.68
N SER A 909 -42.65 -1.50 38.54
CA SER A 909 -43.57 -0.87 37.55
C SER A 909 -43.60 0.68 37.62
N GLN A 910 -43.83 1.36 36.48
CA GLN A 910 -44.63 2.63 36.29
C GLN A 910 -44.13 3.95 36.97
N ALA A 911 -44.54 5.20 36.58
CA ALA A 911 -45.55 5.65 35.59
C ALA A 911 -45.25 7.04 34.94
N THR A 912 -45.56 7.16 33.63
CA THR A 912 -46.16 8.29 32.83
C THR A 912 -45.97 9.80 33.13
N PRO A 913 -45.90 10.67 32.07
CA PRO A 913 -45.93 12.13 32.16
C PRO A 913 -47.34 12.76 32.07
N ARG A 914 -47.48 14.06 32.38
CA ARG A 914 -48.65 14.88 31.99
C ARG A 914 -48.34 16.39 31.95
N ALA A 915 -49.14 17.15 31.20
CA ALA A 915 -48.98 18.61 31.02
C ALA A 915 -50.19 19.40 31.56
N THR A 916 -49.95 20.61 32.07
CA THR A 916 -50.77 21.85 31.98
C THR A 916 -50.04 22.98 32.72
N GLY A 917 -50.29 24.25 32.39
CA GLY A 917 -49.58 25.41 32.96
C GLY A 917 -50.42 26.32 33.86
N THR A 918 -50.10 27.62 33.82
CA THR A 918 -50.63 28.81 34.55
C THR A 918 -49.94 29.20 35.87
N ALA A 919 -49.60 30.50 35.95
CA ALA A 919 -49.49 31.42 37.11
C ALA A 919 -48.69 31.02 38.39
N ALA A 920 -48.11 31.92 39.19
CA ALA A 920 -47.64 33.33 39.11
C ALA A 920 -47.07 33.69 40.53
N VAL A 921 -46.73 34.97 40.83
CA VAL A 921 -46.52 35.52 42.21
C VAL A 921 -45.24 35.03 42.92
N GLN A 922 -44.35 35.84 43.54
CA GLN A 922 -44.13 37.29 43.71
C GLN A 922 -42.68 37.47 44.28
N SER A 923 -42.04 38.65 44.41
CA SER A 923 -41.90 39.86 43.56
C SER A 923 -41.02 40.92 44.26
N ARG A 924 -39.93 41.41 43.64
CA ARG A 924 -39.17 42.62 44.05
C ARG A 924 -38.24 43.09 42.92
N ALA A 925 -37.91 44.37 42.70
CA ALA A 925 -38.63 45.65 42.87
C ALA A 925 -37.81 46.81 42.22
N GLY A 926 -38.47 47.87 41.72
CA GLY A 926 -37.87 49.10 41.12
C GLY A 926 -38.03 49.16 39.59
N GLN A 927 -38.90 49.99 38.97
CA GLN A 927 -38.99 51.47 38.87
C GLN A 927 -37.95 52.07 37.89
N GLN A 928 -38.34 52.61 36.71
CA GLN A 928 -38.97 53.93 36.40
C GLN A 928 -37.98 55.12 36.48
N ALA A 929 -37.95 56.14 35.61
CA ALA A 929 -38.60 56.40 34.29
C ALA A 929 -37.98 57.69 33.62
N GLU A 930 -38.62 58.22 32.57
CA GLU A 930 -38.62 59.64 32.06
C GLU A 930 -37.72 60.14 30.90
N SER A 931 -38.36 60.86 29.95
CA SER A 931 -37.86 62.05 29.19
C SER A 931 -36.75 61.88 28.11
N ALA A 932 -36.54 62.76 27.11
CA ALA A 932 -37.39 63.74 26.38
C ALA A 932 -36.67 64.23 25.07
N ARG A 933 -37.34 65.06 24.23
CA ARG A 933 -36.72 65.86 23.13
C ARG A 933 -36.09 67.17 23.69
N PRO A 934 -35.02 67.74 23.08
CA PRO A 934 -35.09 68.66 21.90
C PRO A 934 -34.17 68.19 20.74
N ALA A 935 -34.14 68.68 19.49
CA ALA A 935 -34.61 69.90 18.78
C ALA A 935 -33.57 71.05 18.62
N GLY A 936 -33.13 71.29 17.37
CA GLY A 936 -32.30 72.44 16.92
C GLY A 936 -31.06 72.01 16.10
N GLY A 937 -30.74 72.58 14.93
CA GLY A 937 -31.46 73.59 14.12
C GLY A 937 -30.70 74.03 12.84
N SER A 938 -31.33 74.90 12.03
CA SER A 938 -30.86 75.54 10.76
C SER A 938 -30.48 74.59 9.59
N ALA A 939 -30.95 74.71 8.34
CA ALA A 939 -31.58 75.76 7.52
C ALA A 939 -30.65 76.78 6.84
N ARG A 940 -30.51 76.64 5.50
CA ARG A 940 -30.30 77.63 4.40
C ARG A 940 -30.26 76.79 3.10
N SER A 941 -30.96 77.02 1.98
CA SER A 941 -31.61 78.17 1.30
C SER A 941 -30.73 78.93 0.29
N ALA A 942 -31.17 78.93 -0.98
CA ALA A 942 -30.64 79.62 -2.16
C ALA A 942 -29.25 79.15 -2.70
N GLY A 943 -29.05 79.08 -4.02
CA GLY A 943 -30.05 79.20 -5.09
C GLY A 943 -29.50 79.32 -6.52
N GLY A 944 -30.35 78.95 -7.49
CA GLY A 944 -30.24 79.26 -8.92
C GLY A 944 -29.13 78.57 -9.73
N SER A 945 -29.13 78.62 -11.06
CA SER A 945 -30.23 78.82 -12.05
C SER A 945 -29.63 78.89 -13.47
N ALA A 946 -30.22 78.19 -14.45
CA ALA A 946 -30.06 78.42 -15.90
C ALA A 946 -28.62 78.23 -16.51
N SER A 947 -28.40 78.04 -17.81
CA SER A 947 -29.23 77.50 -18.91
C SER A 947 -28.39 77.32 -20.20
N GLY A 948 -28.70 76.34 -21.06
CA GLY A 948 -28.12 76.15 -22.41
C GLY A 948 -27.90 74.65 -22.69
N SER A 949 -28.47 73.97 -23.69
CA SER A 949 -28.78 74.28 -25.11
C SER A 949 -27.52 74.26 -26.00
N ALA A 950 -27.45 73.59 -27.17
CA ALA A 950 -28.55 73.14 -28.04
C ALA A 950 -28.21 71.91 -28.93
N ARG A 951 -29.27 71.23 -29.41
CA ARG A 951 -29.53 70.59 -30.75
C ARG A 951 -28.50 69.58 -31.35
N VAL A 952 -28.85 68.39 -31.88
CA VAL A 952 -29.93 67.94 -32.84
C VAL A 952 -29.61 68.42 -34.29
N PRO A 953 -29.53 67.55 -35.34
CA PRO A 953 -30.76 67.06 -36.01
C PRO A 953 -30.77 65.77 -36.91
N PHE A 954 -32.00 65.28 -37.21
CA PHE A 954 -32.49 64.40 -38.33
C PHE A 954 -31.86 63.00 -38.56
N GLY A 955 -32.56 61.99 -39.14
CA GLY A 955 -33.97 61.83 -39.56
C GLY A 955 -34.21 60.63 -40.54
N GLY A 956 -35.47 60.13 -40.69
CA GLY A 956 -35.88 59.02 -41.62
C GLY A 956 -36.00 57.63 -40.94
N GLU A 957 -37.07 56.81 -41.02
CA GLU A 957 -37.88 56.23 -42.14
C GLU A 957 -37.24 54.97 -42.80
N GLN A 958 -37.89 53.84 -43.14
CA GLN A 958 -39.19 53.15 -42.84
C GLN A 958 -38.94 51.62 -43.08
N ALA A 959 -39.51 50.63 -42.38
CA ALA A 959 -40.82 49.93 -42.57
C ALA A 959 -40.80 48.66 -41.64
N VAL A 960 -41.87 48.01 -41.10
CA VAL A 960 -43.24 47.66 -41.53
C VAL A 960 -43.28 46.48 -42.53
N PRO A 961 -44.10 45.40 -42.38
CA PRO A 961 -45.28 45.23 -41.50
C PRO A 961 -45.29 43.99 -40.55
N GLY A 962 -46.34 43.87 -39.72
CA GLY A 962 -46.85 42.61 -39.13
C GLY A 962 -48.02 42.06 -39.99
N PRO A 963 -49.17 41.59 -39.42
CA PRO A 963 -49.52 41.36 -38.01
C PRO A 963 -50.39 40.07 -37.73
N ALA A 964 -50.94 39.94 -36.51
CA ALA A 964 -52.27 39.34 -36.19
C ALA A 964 -52.45 37.79 -36.32
N THR A 965 -53.37 37.07 -35.62
CA THR A 965 -54.33 37.38 -34.51
C THR A 965 -54.86 36.10 -33.81
N LYS A 966 -55.29 36.22 -32.53
CA LYS A 966 -56.58 35.82 -31.87
C LYS A 966 -57.40 34.60 -32.39
N ASP A 967 -58.22 33.87 -31.61
CA ASP A 967 -58.71 34.00 -30.21
C ASP A 967 -59.36 32.67 -29.69
N VAL A 968 -59.49 32.53 -28.35
CA VAL A 968 -60.60 31.90 -27.56
C VAL A 968 -61.15 30.49 -27.89
N ALA A 969 -61.09 29.56 -26.90
CA ALA A 969 -62.24 28.76 -26.40
C ALA A 969 -61.97 27.96 -25.09
N ARG A 970 -62.97 27.89 -24.18
CA ARG A 970 -63.15 26.97 -23.02
C ARG A 970 -64.68 26.82 -22.82
N PRO A 971 -65.24 25.64 -22.44
CA PRO A 971 -65.23 25.11 -21.05
C PRO A 971 -65.19 23.55 -20.96
N GLY A 972 -65.20 22.87 -19.79
CA GLY A 972 -65.00 23.28 -18.39
C GLY A 972 -65.55 22.28 -17.33
N ALA A 973 -64.89 22.20 -16.15
CA ALA A 973 -65.28 21.52 -14.89
C ALA A 973 -65.34 19.94 -14.91
N VAL A 974 -65.33 19.16 -13.80
CA VAL A 974 -65.49 19.38 -12.33
C VAL A 974 -64.58 18.42 -11.50
N ALA A 975 -63.88 18.90 -10.45
CA ALA A 975 -63.30 18.18 -9.28
C ALA A 975 -62.28 17.00 -9.53
N THR A 976 -61.48 16.48 -8.58
CA THR A 976 -61.31 16.71 -7.12
C THR A 976 -59.85 16.45 -6.64
N SER A 977 -59.37 17.23 -5.67
CA SER A 977 -58.36 16.96 -4.60
C SER A 977 -57.27 15.86 -4.67
N THR A 978 -56.03 16.23 -4.28
CA THR A 978 -54.99 15.43 -3.51
C THR A 978 -54.38 14.14 -4.12
N MET A 979 -53.12 13.73 -3.86
CA MET A 979 -51.86 14.39 -3.42
C MET A 979 -50.66 13.40 -3.59
N THR A 980 -49.42 13.90 -3.51
CA THR A 980 -48.15 13.17 -3.16
C THR A 980 -47.74 11.85 -3.85
N ALA A 981 -46.62 11.94 -4.60
CA ALA A 981 -45.38 11.14 -4.49
C ALA A 981 -45.36 9.59 -4.60
N GLY A 982 -44.30 9.05 -5.22
CA GLY A 982 -43.92 7.63 -5.09
C GLY A 982 -43.20 6.99 -6.28
N LEU A 983 -41.87 7.13 -6.35
CA LEU A 983 -40.96 6.16 -7.01
C LEU A 983 -40.78 4.94 -6.07
N PRO A 984 -40.35 3.73 -6.51
CA PRO A 984 -39.26 3.51 -7.47
C PRO A 984 -39.47 2.37 -8.50
N ALA A 985 -38.39 2.03 -9.20
CA ALA A 985 -38.34 1.15 -10.37
C ALA A 985 -38.28 -0.36 -10.05
N GLY A 986 -38.55 -1.18 -11.08
CA GLY A 986 -38.33 -2.62 -11.09
C GLY A 986 -38.25 -3.13 -12.54
N THR A 987 -37.06 -3.07 -13.14
CA THR A 987 -36.86 -3.39 -14.57
C THR A 987 -36.68 -4.90 -14.78
N MET A 988 -37.58 -5.52 -15.55
CA MET A 988 -37.34 -6.81 -16.20
C MET A 988 -37.07 -6.63 -17.69
N LEU A 989 -36.14 -7.42 -18.22
CA LEU A 989 -35.94 -7.64 -19.65
C LEU A 989 -37.11 -8.47 -20.23
N PRO A 990 -37.30 -8.44 -21.55
CA PRO A 990 -37.18 -9.69 -22.29
C PRO A 990 -36.36 -9.61 -23.59
N ALA A 991 -36.11 -10.80 -24.14
CA ALA A 991 -35.25 -11.11 -25.29
C ALA A 991 -35.94 -10.88 -26.67
N PRO A 992 -35.26 -11.08 -27.83
CA PRO A 992 -35.62 -10.50 -29.13
C PRO A 992 -36.35 -11.44 -30.11
N ALA A 993 -36.71 -10.91 -31.29
CA ALA A 993 -37.05 -11.66 -32.50
C ALA A 993 -36.73 -10.88 -33.81
N ASP A 994 -36.18 -11.59 -34.81
CA ASP A 994 -36.05 -11.23 -36.25
C ASP A 994 -37.40 -11.43 -37.02
N PRO A 995 -37.53 -11.40 -38.38
CA PRO A 995 -36.62 -11.00 -39.50
C PRO A 995 -37.24 -10.10 -40.62
N SER A 996 -36.40 -9.55 -41.53
CA SER A 996 -36.65 -9.32 -43.01
C SER A 996 -35.55 -8.38 -43.59
N VAL A 997 -34.83 -8.59 -44.71
CA VAL A 997 -35.13 -9.02 -46.10
C VAL A 997 -35.62 -7.86 -47.02
N ASP A 998 -34.70 -7.40 -47.90
CA ASP A 998 -34.82 -6.99 -49.33
C ASP A 998 -35.90 -5.95 -49.81
N LEU A 999 -35.72 -5.11 -50.85
CA LEU A 999 -34.60 -4.76 -51.77
C LEU A 999 -34.91 -3.43 -52.57
N GLU A 1000 -34.03 -3.06 -53.52
CA GLU A 1000 -34.21 -2.07 -54.63
C GLU A 1000 -34.22 -0.55 -54.26
N GLU A 1001 -33.83 0.41 -55.13
CA GLU A 1001 -33.70 0.43 -56.61
C GLU A 1001 -32.59 1.41 -57.14
N GLU A 1002 -31.92 1.07 -58.26
CA GLU A 1002 -31.17 1.86 -59.29
C GLU A 1002 -30.22 3.08 -59.00
N SER A 1003 -29.24 3.46 -59.85
CA SER A 1003 -28.44 2.81 -60.93
C SER A 1003 -27.22 3.71 -61.34
N GLY A 1004 -26.13 3.20 -61.94
CA GLY A 1004 -24.87 3.99 -62.03
C GLY A 1004 -23.68 3.64 -62.98
N ARG A 1005 -23.84 2.82 -64.04
CA ARG A 1005 -22.80 2.51 -65.09
C ARG A 1005 -21.58 1.61 -64.71
N VAL A 1006 -20.94 1.10 -65.77
CA VAL A 1006 -20.21 -0.18 -66.01
C VAL A 1006 -19.47 -0.01 -67.39
N PRO A 1007 -18.46 -0.80 -67.90
CA PRO A 1007 -17.86 -2.10 -67.47
C PRO A 1007 -16.30 -2.22 -67.44
N GLY A 1008 -15.81 -3.38 -66.97
CA GLY A 1008 -14.65 -4.10 -67.55
C GLY A 1008 -13.45 -4.32 -66.62
N GLY A 1009 -12.83 -5.51 -66.53
CA GLY A 1009 -13.15 -6.84 -67.10
C GLY A 1009 -12.19 -7.92 -66.56
N ALA A 1010 -12.59 -9.20 -66.54
CA ALA A 1010 -11.80 -10.30 -65.96
C ALA A 1010 -10.87 -11.01 -66.98
N TYR A 1011 -9.85 -11.74 -66.52
CA TYR A 1011 -9.75 -13.22 -66.68
C TYR A 1011 -8.52 -13.84 -65.97
N GLN A 1012 -8.40 -15.17 -66.01
CA GLN A 1012 -7.31 -15.99 -65.44
C GLN A 1012 -6.25 -16.40 -66.48
N SER A 1013 -5.02 -16.64 -65.96
CA SER A 1013 -4.04 -17.69 -66.35
C SER A 1013 -3.41 -17.77 -67.76
N ASP A 1014 -2.16 -18.28 -67.74
CA ASP A 1014 -1.38 -18.96 -68.79
C ASP A 1014 -0.68 -18.16 -69.93
N GLY A 1015 0.66 -18.23 -69.91
CA GLY A 1015 1.40 -18.76 -71.08
C GLY A 1015 2.42 -17.85 -71.81
N ALA A 1016 3.71 -18.24 -71.72
CA ALA A 1016 4.86 -17.82 -72.56
C ALA A 1016 5.26 -16.31 -72.55
N GLY A 1017 6.50 -15.93 -72.91
CA GLY A 1017 7.71 -16.74 -73.11
C GLY A 1017 8.74 -16.13 -74.10
N ALA A 1018 10.02 -16.34 -73.82
CA ALA A 1018 11.23 -16.09 -74.65
C ALA A 1018 11.76 -14.65 -74.82
N GLY A 1019 13.02 -14.47 -74.36
CA GLY A 1019 14.08 -13.70 -75.01
C GLY A 1019 14.27 -12.22 -74.66
N ASP A 1020 15.50 -11.70 -74.56
CA ASP A 1020 16.85 -12.31 -74.47
C ASP A 1020 17.80 -11.29 -73.77
N ASP A 1021 18.92 -11.74 -73.18
CA ASP A 1021 20.28 -11.17 -73.28
C ASP A 1021 21.22 -11.59 -72.11
N GLU A 1022 22.40 -12.10 -72.49
CA GLU A 1022 23.69 -12.25 -71.77
C GLU A 1022 23.82 -13.22 -70.55
N GLU A 1023 24.24 -14.46 -70.88
CA GLU A 1023 25.13 -15.36 -70.11
C GLU A 1023 26.62 -14.98 -70.40
N ASP A 1024 27.72 -15.50 -69.84
CA ASP A 1024 28.08 -16.70 -69.04
C ASP A 1024 28.66 -16.28 -67.64
N GLU A 1025 29.64 -16.87 -66.91
CA GLU A 1025 30.62 -17.98 -67.09
C GLU A 1025 31.05 -18.56 -65.70
N ASP A 1026 31.12 -19.89 -65.54
CA ASP A 1026 31.64 -20.65 -64.38
C ASP A 1026 32.65 -21.71 -64.88
N GLU A 1027 33.75 -21.98 -64.16
CA GLU A 1027 34.67 -23.12 -64.41
C GLU A 1027 35.05 -23.86 -63.11
N ASP A 1028 35.04 -25.19 -63.15
CA ASP A 1028 35.39 -26.12 -62.06
C ASP A 1028 36.90 -26.53 -62.06
N GLU A 1029 37.41 -27.07 -60.95
CA GLU A 1029 38.38 -28.19 -61.00
C GLU A 1029 38.41 -29.02 -59.68
N ASP A 1030 38.64 -30.34 -59.82
CA ASP A 1030 38.76 -31.36 -58.75
C ASP A 1030 40.20 -31.39 -58.11
N GLU A 1031 40.73 -32.36 -57.34
CA GLU A 1031 40.39 -33.76 -57.00
C GLU A 1031 41.13 -34.26 -55.73
N GLY A 1032 40.62 -35.33 -55.07
CA GLY A 1032 41.37 -36.20 -54.15
C GLY A 1032 41.38 -35.80 -52.66
N GLY A 1033 41.60 -36.70 -51.68
CA GLY A 1033 41.89 -38.16 -51.71
C GLY A 1033 41.82 -38.77 -50.29
N VAL A 1034 41.99 -40.10 -50.14
CA VAL A 1034 41.71 -40.86 -48.91
C VAL A 1034 42.99 -41.46 -48.27
N GLU A 1035 42.87 -41.99 -47.05
CA GLU A 1035 43.87 -42.74 -46.23
C GLU A 1035 44.84 -41.88 -45.38
N VAL A 1036 45.52 -42.36 -44.31
CA VAL A 1036 45.26 -43.25 -43.15
C VAL A 1036 46.64 -43.58 -42.53
N TYR A 1037 46.71 -43.71 -41.19
CA TYR A 1037 47.83 -44.22 -40.37
C TYR A 1037 49.11 -43.38 -40.11
N ASN A 1038 49.57 -43.51 -38.86
CA ASN A 1038 50.94 -43.39 -38.30
C ASN A 1038 51.80 -42.14 -38.54
N GLY A 1039 51.94 -41.39 -37.44
CA GLY A 1039 52.97 -40.37 -37.29
C GLY A 1039 54.41 -40.89 -37.14
N SER A 1040 55.31 -39.95 -37.41
CA SER A 1040 56.68 -39.83 -36.90
C SER A 1040 57.14 -38.40 -37.21
N GLY A 1041 57.97 -37.72 -36.40
CA GLY A 1041 58.42 -38.01 -35.04
C GLY A 1041 59.19 -36.81 -34.48
N SER A 1042 59.38 -36.75 -33.15
CA SER A 1042 60.36 -35.84 -32.53
C SER A 1042 61.79 -36.24 -32.94
N PRO A 1043 62.79 -35.38 -32.66
CA PRO A 1043 63.74 -35.80 -31.63
C PRO A 1043 64.35 -34.66 -30.78
N VAL A 1044 65.06 -35.04 -29.69
CA VAL A 1044 66.31 -34.42 -29.17
C VAL A 1044 66.19 -33.02 -28.53
N ASP A 1045 66.48 -32.79 -27.24
CA ASP A 1045 66.92 -33.62 -26.08
C ASP A 1045 66.11 -33.21 -24.82
N ASP A 1046 65.98 -33.93 -23.68
CA ASP A 1046 66.94 -34.68 -22.82
C ASP A 1046 68.11 -33.82 -22.28
N ASP A 1047 68.76 -34.08 -21.14
CA ASP A 1047 68.78 -35.19 -20.16
C ASP A 1047 68.53 -34.64 -18.71
N GLY A 1048 68.32 -35.44 -17.66
CA GLY A 1048 68.28 -36.90 -17.57
C GLY A 1048 68.22 -37.44 -16.12
N HIS A 1049 67.88 -38.73 -16.03
CA HIS A 1049 67.69 -39.58 -14.82
C HIS A 1049 69.05 -39.98 -14.15
N PRO A 1050 69.15 -40.78 -13.04
CA PRO A 1050 68.48 -42.09 -12.83
C PRO A 1050 68.18 -42.57 -11.38
N ASP A 1051 67.63 -43.79 -11.28
CA ASP A 1051 67.21 -44.50 -10.07
C ASP A 1051 68.31 -45.05 -9.14
N ALA A 1052 67.98 -45.24 -7.85
CA ALA A 1052 68.61 -46.26 -6.99
C ALA A 1052 67.75 -46.77 -5.80
N LYS A 1053 67.19 -47.98 -5.97
CA LYS A 1053 67.03 -49.09 -4.98
C LYS A 1053 67.11 -48.85 -3.44
N ALA A 1054 66.09 -49.39 -2.75
CA ALA A 1054 66.15 -50.33 -1.59
C ALA A 1054 65.75 -49.90 -0.15
N ALA A 1055 64.79 -50.68 0.39
CA ALA A 1055 64.68 -51.29 1.74
C ALA A 1055 64.56 -50.44 3.05
N GLY A 1056 63.43 -50.60 3.76
CA GLY A 1056 63.23 -50.23 5.18
C GLY A 1056 61.77 -50.46 5.65
N PRO A 1057 61.44 -51.24 6.73
CA PRO A 1057 60.07 -51.77 6.89
C PRO A 1057 59.30 -51.52 8.22
N SER A 1058 58.00 -51.27 8.09
CA SER A 1058 56.85 -51.68 8.95
C SER A 1058 55.55 -51.25 8.20
N GLY A 1059 54.38 -51.90 8.23
CA GLY A 1059 53.68 -52.66 9.28
C GLY A 1059 52.69 -51.71 9.98
N THR A 1060 51.35 -51.83 9.91
CA THR A 1060 50.44 -52.88 9.38
C THR A 1060 49.08 -52.30 8.91
N SER A 1061 48.17 -53.16 8.43
CA SER A 1061 46.74 -52.97 8.06
C SER A 1061 45.90 -51.92 8.82
N GLY A 1062 44.87 -51.29 8.24
CA GLY A 1062 44.43 -51.30 6.83
C GLY A 1062 42.93 -50.99 6.58
N ARG A 1063 42.60 -50.66 5.31
CA ARG A 1063 41.29 -50.75 4.61
C ARG A 1063 40.04 -50.02 5.17
N ALA A 1064 39.72 -48.87 4.54
CA ALA A 1064 38.39 -48.27 4.28
C ALA A 1064 37.47 -47.86 5.47
N GLY A 1065 36.57 -46.87 5.33
CA GLY A 1065 36.40 -45.92 4.21
C GLY A 1065 34.98 -45.32 4.13
N GLY A 1066 34.80 -44.07 4.55
CA GLY A 1066 33.53 -43.32 4.46
C GLY A 1066 32.47 -43.70 5.51
N SER A 1067 31.44 -42.90 5.78
CA SER A 1067 31.23 -41.49 5.41
C SER A 1067 30.18 -40.81 6.32
N SER A 1068 30.36 -39.52 6.60
CA SER A 1068 29.36 -38.49 6.94
C SER A 1068 28.08 -38.86 7.71
N ARG A 1069 27.93 -38.31 8.94
CA ARG A 1069 26.98 -37.19 9.17
C ARG A 1069 27.01 -36.58 10.58
N ARG A 1070 26.85 -35.24 10.60
CA ARG A 1070 26.37 -34.36 11.69
C ARG A 1070 27.23 -34.23 12.96
N GLY A 1071 27.21 -33.01 13.49
CA GLY A 1071 28.05 -32.44 14.53
C GLY A 1071 28.11 -30.94 14.30
#